data_AF-A0A8X8BNJ0-F1
#
_entry.id   AF-A0A8X8BNJ0-F1
#
_cell.length_a   1.000
_cell.length_b   1.000
_cell.length_c   1.000
_cell.angle_alpha   90.00
_cell.angle_beta   90.00
_cell.angle_gamma   90.00
#
_symmetry.space_group_name_H-M   'P 1'
#
loop_
_entity.id
_entity.type
_entity.pdbx_description
1 polymer ?
#
loop_
_entity_poly.entity_id
_entity_poly.type
_entity_poly.pdbx_seq_one_letter_code
_entity_poly.pdbx_strand_id
1 'polypeptide(L)'
;MGRKVTLATCALNQWALDFDGNLDRILKSIEIAKSKGATYRLGPELEICGYGCSDHFYESDTQLHCFQVLEELLTSPVTQDIICDVGMPVMHRNVRYNCRVLFLNKHVEDYFLPRMIQQVTGQETVPFGDAVLSTKDTCVASEMCEELWAPNSPHINMGLDGVEIFTNSSGSHHELRKAYVRVDLVKSATAKSGGIYLLANQKGCDGDRLYYDGCALIAINGDIVAQGAQFSLEDVEVLTATLDLEDVRSFRAESSSRSILASQSETYYRVKVDFALSAPCDLFLPSYEPIQWRYHTPEEEISLGPACWLWDYLRRSGQAGFLLPLSGGIDSSATACIVFSMCRQVCFAIQNGNQQVLAYVRRIVGEPDFIPQSPRELCGRIFTTCYMASENSSLDTFNRAKDLAEQIGSYHLNVNIDTAVKAVMGIFSIVTGKWPKFRVNGGTSRENLALQNVQARVRMVLAYLFAQLSHWAKGKSGGLLVLGSANVDECLRGYLTKYDCSSADINPIGGISKTDLRSFIQYCIENFNLSVLRSILSAPPTAELEPLADGQILQTDEADMGMTYAELSMYGKLRKISKCGPYSMFCKLIHTWREAYSPAQVAAKVKYFFRMYSVNRHKMTTVTPAYHAENYSPDDNRFDLRPFLYNTSWSWQFRYIDQKLGITIFIILALAFIEKPSSLTLTSDLRYRSDPWDPPCGVTESIEIVCLLIFAADVSVKCNASLGSPSMSFYHVWDATFCQKQGTYFLMNLLTAVIYNQFRGYLLISIQTSILRRRLGIRTAFEVLCCEKQLDSEINNHMEGVSPHLVMRVLDQVQMKSYYKKIITQKVQEFGDCLISSCQFQKLFDELDKDKIKQHPAMPEYQNACLRKLQFIFSHRYFNLFGNAVALINVICISAALVIFADKALSKTDDYFLWVINCFFILFYLLEMILKIFSLGIKGYLASRSNVFDGLLTITLLALLLTMFFTYLIHPKWGSDVPGLVSLLELIRMVNLLIVFRFLRIIPHIQLMGLVASTLLDIVKNLRAFAGILVVVYYVFAVVGIILFQGAITPPSNTSVVLNSSAEEDTVNYTAVCGTYEQLAYWPNNFDDFANFIHKWDKSHHCPVTEQQEAAMCPMTVQLMFREQIKEPTEEELLVRLHQHPHLHLPH
;
A
#
# COMPACT_ATOMS: atom_id res chain seq x y z
N MET A 1 48.41 -48.63 8.23
CA MET A 1 47.08 -48.28 7.69
C MET A 1 47.22 -46.89 7.11
N GLY A 2 46.89 -46.72 5.83
CA GLY A 2 46.77 -45.39 5.26
C GLY A 2 45.70 -44.60 6.00
N ARG A 3 45.91 -43.30 6.11
CA ARG A 3 45.04 -42.31 6.78
C ARG A 3 44.49 -41.30 5.77
N LYS A 4 45.28 -40.94 4.75
CA LYS A 4 44.91 -39.96 3.75
C LYS A 4 44.17 -40.60 2.58
N VAL A 5 43.08 -39.95 2.18
CA VAL A 5 42.25 -40.33 1.03
C VAL A 5 42.29 -39.21 -0.01
N THR A 6 42.38 -39.57 -1.29
CA THR A 6 42.24 -38.63 -2.40
C THR A 6 40.88 -38.85 -3.05
N LEU A 7 40.02 -37.84 -2.96
CA LEU A 7 38.62 -37.92 -3.41
C LEU A 7 38.41 -36.95 -4.57
N ALA A 8 37.53 -37.31 -5.50
CA ALA A 8 37.18 -36.49 -6.65
C ALA A 8 35.69 -36.18 -6.70
N THR A 9 35.36 -34.93 -7.06
CA THR A 9 34.03 -34.50 -7.47
C THR A 9 34.13 -33.81 -8.83
N CYS A 10 33.03 -33.69 -9.56
CA CYS A 10 33.06 -33.10 -10.89
C CYS A 10 31.83 -32.27 -11.22
N ALA A 11 31.98 -31.44 -12.25
CA ALA A 11 30.89 -30.77 -12.92
C ALA A 11 30.89 -31.14 -14.40
N LEU A 12 29.77 -31.68 -14.87
CA LEU A 12 29.62 -32.18 -16.24
C LEU A 12 28.56 -31.39 -17.01
N ASN A 13 28.85 -31.11 -18.27
CA ASN A 13 27.90 -30.49 -19.20
C ASN A 13 27.06 -31.53 -19.94
N GLN A 14 26.26 -32.28 -19.17
CA GLN A 14 25.36 -33.28 -19.74
C GLN A 14 24.29 -32.65 -20.65
N TRP A 15 23.74 -33.48 -21.53
CA TRP A 15 22.63 -33.12 -22.41
C TRP A 15 21.55 -34.19 -22.26
N ALA A 16 20.31 -33.76 -22.04
CA ALA A 16 19.17 -34.66 -21.90
C ALA A 16 19.10 -35.65 -23.08
N LEU A 17 19.11 -36.94 -22.76
CA LEU A 17 19.07 -38.08 -23.69
C LEU A 17 20.28 -38.24 -24.64
N ASP A 18 21.32 -37.43 -24.52
CA ASP A 18 22.59 -37.58 -25.24
C ASP A 18 23.45 -38.68 -24.59
N PHE A 19 22.98 -39.94 -24.64
CA PHE A 19 23.61 -41.04 -23.90
C PHE A 19 25.08 -41.25 -24.27
N ASP A 20 25.45 -41.18 -25.55
CA ASP A 20 26.84 -41.30 -26.02
C ASP A 20 27.71 -40.17 -25.45
N GLY A 21 27.28 -38.91 -25.61
CA GLY A 21 28.03 -37.77 -25.09
C GLY A 21 28.09 -37.74 -23.57
N ASN A 22 27.03 -38.17 -22.88
CA ASN A 22 26.99 -38.26 -21.43
C ASN A 22 27.94 -39.34 -20.92
N LEU A 23 27.96 -40.51 -21.56
CA LEU A 23 28.91 -41.59 -21.27
C LEU A 23 30.36 -41.12 -21.45
N ASP A 24 30.68 -40.47 -22.57
CA ASP A 24 32.02 -39.94 -22.85
C ASP A 24 32.49 -38.94 -21.78
N ARG A 25 31.60 -38.03 -21.36
CA ARG A 25 31.90 -37.05 -20.31
C ARG A 25 32.12 -37.72 -18.95
N ILE A 26 31.32 -38.75 -18.62
CA ILE A 26 31.49 -39.55 -17.39
C ILE A 26 32.83 -40.28 -17.42
N LEU A 27 33.11 -41.06 -18.47
CA LEU A 27 34.38 -41.78 -18.64
C LEU A 27 35.58 -40.83 -18.56
N LYS A 28 35.51 -39.68 -19.22
CA LYS A 28 36.58 -38.69 -19.20
C LYS A 28 36.82 -38.14 -17.79
N SER A 29 35.76 -37.91 -17.02
CA SER A 29 35.88 -37.44 -15.64
C SER A 29 36.52 -38.48 -14.72
N ILE A 30 36.22 -39.77 -14.94
CA ILE A 30 36.81 -40.89 -14.18
C ILE A 30 38.30 -41.04 -14.53
N GLU A 31 38.64 -40.93 -15.83
CA GLU A 31 40.03 -40.93 -16.30
C GLU A 31 40.84 -39.80 -15.62
N ILE A 32 40.30 -38.58 -15.61
CA ILE A 32 40.95 -37.43 -14.98
C ILE A 32 41.09 -37.65 -13.46
N ALA A 33 40.04 -38.14 -12.79
CA ALA A 33 40.09 -38.44 -11.36
C ALA A 33 41.19 -39.45 -11.02
N LYS A 34 41.29 -40.56 -11.77
CA LYS A 34 42.36 -41.55 -11.58
C LYS A 34 43.74 -41.01 -11.88
N SER A 35 43.89 -40.19 -12.92
CA SER A 35 45.18 -39.56 -13.26
C SER A 35 45.69 -38.65 -12.13
N LYS A 36 44.77 -38.09 -11.34
CA LYS A 36 45.05 -37.27 -10.15
C LYS A 36 45.14 -38.10 -8.85
N GLY A 37 45.08 -39.43 -8.94
CA GLY A 37 45.24 -40.34 -7.81
C GLY A 37 43.98 -40.54 -6.95
N ALA A 38 42.80 -40.13 -7.42
CA ALA A 38 41.57 -40.30 -6.65
C ALA A 38 41.09 -41.76 -6.64
N THR A 39 40.59 -42.22 -5.50
CA THR A 39 40.04 -43.58 -5.28
C THR A 39 38.52 -43.59 -5.15
N TYR A 40 37.90 -42.40 -5.16
CA TYR A 40 36.46 -42.21 -5.22
C TYR A 40 36.14 -41.03 -6.14
N ARG A 41 35.16 -41.18 -7.04
CA ARG A 41 34.66 -40.13 -7.93
C ARG A 41 33.15 -39.95 -7.77
N LEU A 42 32.73 -38.73 -7.49
CA LEU A 42 31.34 -38.29 -7.44
C LEU A 42 30.91 -37.58 -8.73
N GLY A 43 29.84 -38.04 -9.34
CA GLY A 43 29.18 -37.40 -10.49
C GLY A 43 27.89 -36.64 -10.14
N PRO A 44 27.42 -35.72 -11.01
CA PRO A 44 26.16 -35.00 -10.80
C PRO A 44 24.92 -35.89 -10.74
N GLU A 45 23.81 -35.31 -10.31
CA GLU A 45 22.51 -35.97 -10.25
C GLU A 45 22.02 -36.37 -11.65
N LEU A 46 21.51 -37.60 -11.80
CA LEU A 46 20.98 -38.14 -13.06
C LEU A 46 21.93 -37.98 -14.26
N GLU A 47 23.25 -37.99 -14.02
CA GLU A 47 24.24 -37.66 -15.06
C GLU A 47 24.19 -38.57 -16.29
N ILE A 48 23.73 -39.82 -16.18
CA ILE A 48 23.69 -40.75 -17.32
C ILE A 48 22.72 -40.27 -18.41
N CYS A 49 21.50 -39.88 -18.02
CA CYS A 49 20.50 -39.36 -18.96
C CYS A 49 20.53 -37.83 -19.09
N GLY A 50 21.15 -37.12 -18.15
CA GLY A 50 20.98 -35.68 -17.95
C GLY A 50 19.74 -35.39 -17.08
N TYR A 51 19.84 -34.38 -16.22
CA TYR A 51 18.77 -34.04 -15.27
C TYR A 51 17.47 -33.59 -15.97
N GLY A 52 17.58 -32.74 -17.00
CA GLY A 52 16.47 -32.06 -17.68
C GLY A 52 15.59 -32.90 -18.60
N CYS A 53 15.51 -34.23 -18.44
CA CYS A 53 14.73 -35.11 -19.34
C CYS A 53 13.20 -34.87 -19.27
N SER A 54 12.68 -34.21 -18.23
CA SER A 54 11.25 -33.89 -18.09
C SER A 54 10.36 -35.14 -18.28
N ASP A 55 9.36 -35.08 -19.18
CA ASP A 55 8.41 -36.18 -19.39
C ASP A 55 9.05 -37.42 -20.03
N HIS A 56 10.27 -37.34 -20.58
CA HIS A 56 10.98 -38.53 -21.09
C HIS A 56 11.31 -39.54 -19.98
N PHE A 57 11.26 -39.15 -18.70
CA PHE A 57 11.32 -40.13 -17.62
C PHE A 57 10.14 -41.12 -17.66
N TYR A 58 8.99 -40.77 -18.27
CA TYR A 58 7.87 -41.69 -18.47
C TYR A 58 8.11 -42.75 -19.53
N GLU A 59 9.09 -42.55 -20.41
CA GLU A 59 9.44 -43.48 -21.47
C GLU A 59 10.35 -44.59 -20.92
N SER A 60 9.99 -45.85 -21.20
CA SER A 60 10.80 -47.02 -20.78
C SER A 60 12.20 -47.00 -21.37
N ASP A 61 12.34 -46.40 -22.55
CA ASP A 61 13.58 -46.35 -23.32
C ASP A 61 14.66 -45.55 -22.56
N THR A 62 14.26 -44.47 -21.87
CA THR A 62 15.17 -43.72 -20.99
C THR A 62 15.82 -44.62 -19.95
N GLN A 63 15.04 -45.47 -19.29
CA GLN A 63 15.56 -46.41 -18.30
C GLN A 63 16.43 -47.50 -18.95
N LEU A 64 16.00 -48.03 -20.10
CA LEU A 64 16.75 -49.05 -20.85
C LEU A 64 18.14 -48.54 -21.23
N HIS A 65 18.21 -47.35 -21.84
CA HIS A 65 19.47 -46.76 -22.28
C HIS A 65 20.36 -46.38 -21.10
N CYS A 66 19.79 -45.97 -19.95
CA CYS A 66 20.59 -45.77 -18.75
C CYS A 66 21.28 -47.06 -18.29
N PHE A 67 20.61 -48.21 -18.37
CA PHE A 67 21.24 -49.49 -18.05
C PHE A 67 22.28 -49.92 -19.08
N GLN A 68 22.09 -49.62 -20.36
CA GLN A 68 23.10 -49.87 -21.40
C GLN A 68 24.36 -49.03 -21.16
N VAL A 69 24.20 -47.75 -20.85
CA VAL A 69 25.34 -46.89 -20.46
C VAL A 69 26.01 -47.40 -19.19
N LEU A 70 25.25 -47.87 -18.21
CA LEU A 70 25.81 -48.47 -17.00
C LEU A 70 26.61 -49.75 -17.31
N GLU A 71 26.13 -50.59 -18.23
CA GLU A 71 26.86 -51.77 -18.72
C GLU A 71 28.23 -51.39 -19.32
N GLU A 72 28.26 -50.34 -20.14
CA GLU A 72 29.51 -49.82 -20.73
C GLU A 72 30.46 -49.23 -19.68
N LEU A 73 29.93 -48.52 -18.68
CA LEU A 73 30.74 -48.01 -17.55
C LEU A 73 31.35 -49.16 -16.72
N LEU A 74 30.59 -50.22 -16.47
CA LEU A 74 31.05 -51.38 -15.69
C LEU A 74 32.12 -52.21 -16.43
N THR A 75 32.06 -52.25 -17.76
CA THR A 75 33.02 -52.99 -18.59
C THR A 75 34.27 -52.17 -18.93
N SER A 76 34.22 -50.85 -18.76
CA SER A 76 35.33 -49.97 -19.08
C SER A 76 36.55 -50.17 -18.16
N PRO A 77 37.78 -50.33 -18.69
CA PRO A 77 38.98 -50.47 -17.86
C PRO A 77 39.30 -49.20 -17.06
N VAL A 78 38.74 -48.06 -17.46
CA VAL A 78 38.94 -46.77 -16.77
C VAL A 78 38.31 -46.82 -15.38
N THR A 79 37.25 -47.59 -15.15
CA THR A 79 36.54 -47.63 -13.85
C THR A 79 37.16 -48.59 -12.83
N GLN A 80 38.20 -49.34 -13.19
CA GLN A 80 38.89 -50.26 -12.27
C GLN A 80 39.61 -49.51 -11.12
N ASP A 81 39.64 -50.08 -9.92
CA ASP A 81 40.35 -49.54 -8.75
C ASP A 81 39.92 -48.12 -8.30
N ILE A 82 38.70 -47.70 -8.66
CA ILE A 82 38.08 -46.45 -8.21
C ILE A 82 36.60 -46.70 -7.94
N ILE A 83 36.08 -46.18 -6.82
CA ILE A 83 34.63 -46.19 -6.58
C ILE A 83 33.99 -45.08 -7.42
N CYS A 84 33.05 -45.44 -8.29
CA CYS A 84 32.32 -44.50 -9.14
C CYS A 84 30.88 -44.35 -8.63
N ASP A 85 30.53 -43.15 -8.18
CA ASP A 85 29.16 -42.78 -7.82
C ASP A 85 28.52 -42.07 -9.02
N VAL A 86 27.51 -42.71 -9.62
CA VAL A 86 26.78 -42.24 -10.82
C VAL A 86 25.27 -42.19 -10.59
N GLY A 87 24.57 -41.32 -11.33
CA GLY A 87 23.12 -41.10 -11.18
C GLY A 87 22.30 -41.51 -12.41
N MET A 88 21.18 -42.21 -12.19
CA MET A 88 20.21 -42.59 -13.23
C MET A 88 18.81 -42.87 -12.64
N PRO A 89 17.74 -42.82 -13.45
CA PRO A 89 16.42 -43.25 -13.00
C PRO A 89 16.35 -44.79 -12.89
N VAL A 90 15.74 -45.30 -11.83
CA VAL A 90 15.52 -46.74 -11.63
C VAL A 90 14.06 -47.02 -11.27
N MET A 91 13.45 -48.00 -11.92
CA MET A 91 12.12 -48.51 -11.59
C MET A 91 12.23 -49.71 -10.65
N HIS A 92 11.77 -49.55 -9.41
CA HIS A 92 11.65 -50.64 -8.43
C HIS A 92 10.20 -50.78 -8.00
N ARG A 93 9.66 -52.00 -8.03
CA ARG A 93 8.24 -52.29 -7.71
C ARG A 93 7.23 -51.38 -8.43
N ASN A 94 7.44 -51.11 -9.72
CA ASN A 94 6.64 -50.18 -10.53
C ASN A 94 6.63 -48.71 -10.03
N VAL A 95 7.60 -48.32 -9.19
CA VAL A 95 7.80 -46.93 -8.77
C VAL A 95 9.15 -46.43 -9.27
N ARG A 96 9.17 -45.23 -9.84
CA ARG A 96 10.40 -44.62 -10.38
C ARG A 96 11.08 -43.84 -9.30
N TYR A 97 12.35 -44.09 -9.13
CA TYR A 97 13.21 -43.39 -8.20
C TYR A 97 14.28 -42.64 -8.98
N ASN A 98 14.55 -41.43 -8.54
CA ASN A 98 15.81 -40.78 -8.84
C ASN A 98 16.86 -41.44 -7.95
N CYS A 99 17.79 -42.16 -8.57
CA CYS A 99 18.71 -43.00 -7.86
C CYS A 99 20.14 -42.51 -8.11
N ARG A 100 20.86 -42.34 -7.01
CA ARG A 100 22.19 -42.93 -6.96
C ARG A 100 21.99 -44.43 -6.95
N VAL A 101 22.88 -45.20 -7.53
CA VAL A 101 22.84 -46.63 -7.26
C VAL A 101 22.99 -46.76 -5.74
N LEU A 102 21.86 -47.13 -5.09
CA LEU A 102 21.41 -47.04 -3.68
C LEU A 102 20.39 -45.89 -3.41
N PHE A 103 19.06 -46.17 -3.28
CA PHE A 103 18.27 -46.12 -2.00
C PHE A 103 16.71 -46.09 -2.02
N LEU A 104 16.09 -46.44 -0.85
CA LEU A 104 14.71 -46.17 -0.33
C LEU A 104 14.56 -46.46 1.21
N ASN A 105 13.97 -45.53 1.99
CA ASN A 105 13.28 -45.68 3.31
C ASN A 105 13.88 -46.55 4.45
N LYS A 106 15.16 -46.43 4.82
CA LYS A 106 15.79 -47.19 5.94
C LYS A 106 15.59 -48.72 5.89
N HIS A 107 15.12 -49.23 4.76
CA HIS A 107 14.85 -50.63 4.51
C HIS A 107 15.56 -50.98 3.22
N VAL A 108 16.58 -51.81 3.37
CA VAL A 108 17.33 -52.34 2.23
C VAL A 108 16.59 -53.56 1.72
N GLU A 109 16.21 -53.50 0.45
CA GLU A 109 15.58 -54.60 -0.28
C GLU A 109 16.52 -55.11 -1.36
N ASP A 110 16.32 -56.34 -1.79
CA ASP A 110 17.02 -56.88 -2.94
C ASP A 110 16.37 -56.36 -4.23
N TYR A 111 17.15 -55.64 -5.05
CA TYR A 111 16.77 -55.21 -6.39
C TYR A 111 17.34 -56.17 -7.43
N PHE A 112 16.46 -56.76 -8.24
CA PHE A 112 16.87 -57.64 -9.33
C PHE A 112 17.46 -56.84 -10.48
N LEU A 113 18.73 -57.12 -10.79
CA LEU A 113 19.43 -56.46 -11.88
C LEU A 113 18.87 -56.89 -13.24
N PRO A 114 18.84 -56.01 -14.26
CA PRO A 114 18.53 -56.42 -15.63
C PRO A 114 19.53 -57.46 -16.15
N ARG A 115 19.09 -58.34 -17.07
CA ARG A 115 19.91 -59.46 -17.59
C ARG A 115 21.28 -59.02 -18.13
N MET A 116 21.37 -57.87 -18.79
CA MET A 116 22.62 -57.31 -19.30
C MET A 116 23.62 -57.03 -18.17
N ILE A 117 23.16 -56.44 -17.07
CA ILE A 117 24.02 -56.15 -15.90
C ILE A 117 24.39 -57.45 -15.17
N GLN A 118 23.45 -58.39 -15.02
CA GLN A 118 23.75 -59.70 -14.41
C GLN A 118 24.87 -60.45 -15.16
N GLN A 119 24.91 -60.35 -16.50
CA GLN A 119 25.95 -60.99 -17.31
C GLN A 119 27.33 -60.38 -17.08
N VAL A 120 27.41 -59.07 -16.82
CA VAL A 120 28.67 -58.36 -16.56
C VAL A 120 29.14 -58.54 -15.12
N THR A 121 28.25 -58.40 -14.14
CA THR A 121 28.62 -58.39 -12.72
C THR A 121 28.61 -59.77 -12.07
N GLY A 122 27.87 -60.73 -12.63
CA GLY A 122 27.60 -62.04 -12.03
C GLY A 122 26.68 -61.97 -10.80
N GLN A 123 26.08 -60.81 -10.51
CA GLN A 123 25.16 -60.61 -9.39
C GLN A 123 23.71 -60.69 -9.88
N GLU A 124 22.86 -61.43 -9.17
CA GLU A 124 21.43 -61.49 -9.45
C GLU A 124 20.68 -60.28 -8.87
N THR A 125 21.04 -59.91 -7.63
CA THR A 125 20.43 -58.82 -6.89
C THR A 125 21.49 -57.89 -6.28
N VAL A 126 21.08 -56.66 -6.00
CA VAL A 126 21.87 -55.67 -5.24
C VAL A 126 21.02 -55.02 -4.15
N PRO A 127 21.65 -54.55 -3.06
CA PRO A 127 20.99 -53.72 -2.07
C PRO A 127 20.36 -52.47 -2.70
N PHE A 128 19.08 -52.24 -2.46
CA PHE A 128 18.35 -51.03 -2.84
C PHE A 128 17.63 -50.50 -1.60
N GLY A 129 18.18 -49.43 -1.02
CA GLY A 129 17.72 -48.92 0.26
C GLY A 129 18.63 -47.83 0.81
N ASP A 130 18.16 -47.13 1.84
CA ASP A 130 18.98 -46.19 2.60
C ASP A 130 20.09 -46.96 3.36
N ALA A 131 21.31 -46.89 2.83
CA ALA A 131 22.45 -47.68 3.24
C ALA A 131 23.75 -46.87 3.10
N VAL A 132 24.77 -47.28 3.85
CA VAL A 132 26.08 -46.64 3.83
C VAL A 132 27.15 -47.62 3.35
N LEU A 133 28.16 -47.12 2.64
CA LEU A 133 29.28 -47.92 2.16
C LEU A 133 30.37 -47.99 3.23
N SER A 134 30.59 -49.18 3.78
CA SER A 134 31.67 -49.43 4.74
C SER A 134 32.84 -50.07 4.04
N THR A 135 33.90 -49.30 3.85
CA THR A 135 35.18 -49.76 3.30
C THR A 135 36.10 -50.27 4.43
N LYS A 136 37.32 -50.70 4.09
CA LYS A 136 38.30 -51.18 5.07
C LYS A 136 38.78 -50.08 6.04
N ASP A 137 38.75 -48.83 5.60
CA ASP A 137 39.36 -47.69 6.30
C ASP A 137 38.39 -46.55 6.62
N THR A 138 37.26 -46.42 5.93
CA THR A 138 36.25 -45.36 6.17
C THR A 138 34.81 -45.78 5.82
N CYS A 139 33.86 -44.88 6.08
CA CYS A 139 32.44 -45.03 5.78
C CYS A 139 31.93 -43.83 4.95
N VAL A 140 31.29 -44.12 3.82
CA VAL A 140 30.77 -43.14 2.85
C VAL A 140 29.26 -43.24 2.77
N ALA A 141 28.56 -42.11 2.70
CA ALA A 141 27.13 -42.07 2.44
C ALA A 141 26.76 -41.00 1.42
N SER A 142 25.67 -41.23 0.70
CA SER A 142 25.15 -40.33 -0.32
C SER A 142 23.96 -39.53 0.22
N GLU A 143 23.88 -38.29 -0.22
CA GLU A 143 22.78 -37.35 -0.06
C GLU A 143 22.46 -36.80 -1.46
N MET A 144 21.20 -36.57 -1.81
CA MET A 144 20.83 -36.06 -3.15
C MET A 144 20.33 -34.63 -3.07
N CYS A 145 20.99 -33.73 -3.81
CA CYS A 145 20.58 -32.36 -4.06
C CYS A 145 19.80 -31.71 -2.88
N GLU A 146 18.46 -31.66 -2.96
CA GLU A 146 17.56 -31.03 -1.99
C GLU A 146 17.62 -31.58 -0.57
N GLU A 147 18.06 -32.83 -0.39
CA GLU A 147 18.18 -33.47 0.91
C GLU A 147 19.10 -32.70 1.86
N LEU A 148 20.10 -31.98 1.33
CA LEU A 148 21.03 -31.15 2.11
C LEU A 148 20.31 -30.10 2.96
N TRP A 149 19.26 -29.46 2.43
CA TRP A 149 18.54 -28.39 3.12
C TRP A 149 17.16 -28.81 3.66
N ALA A 150 16.89 -30.12 3.72
CA ALA A 150 15.75 -30.63 4.46
C ALA A 150 15.92 -30.37 5.98
N PRO A 151 14.85 -30.13 6.75
CA PRO A 151 14.99 -29.91 8.20
C PRO A 151 15.64 -31.08 8.96
N ASN A 152 15.48 -32.29 8.46
CA ASN A 152 16.09 -33.52 8.98
C ASN A 152 16.94 -34.16 7.87
N SER A 153 17.97 -33.45 7.41
CA SER A 153 18.86 -33.91 6.35
C SER A 153 19.54 -35.25 6.70
N PRO A 154 19.71 -36.16 5.72
CA PRO A 154 20.38 -37.46 5.92
C PRO A 154 21.75 -37.36 6.60
N HIS A 155 22.58 -36.36 6.24
CA HIS A 155 23.92 -36.21 6.80
C HIS A 155 23.96 -36.07 8.35
N ILE A 156 22.86 -35.64 8.98
CA ILE A 156 22.77 -35.53 10.44
C ILE A 156 22.84 -36.93 11.06
N ASN A 157 21.93 -37.82 10.67
CA ASN A 157 21.83 -39.17 11.23
C ASN A 157 23.00 -40.04 10.75
N MET A 158 23.40 -39.90 9.48
CA MET A 158 24.59 -40.56 8.94
C MET A 158 25.87 -40.14 9.70
N GLY A 159 26.02 -38.86 10.03
CA GLY A 159 27.14 -38.35 10.81
C GLY A 159 27.15 -38.85 12.26
N LEU A 160 25.98 -39.12 12.85
CA LEU A 160 25.85 -39.74 14.18
C LEU A 160 26.17 -41.25 14.15
N ASP A 161 25.78 -41.98 13.09
CA ASP A 161 26.15 -43.39 12.90
C ASP A 161 27.67 -43.60 12.63
N GLY A 162 28.36 -42.52 12.26
CA GLY A 162 29.81 -42.51 12.08
C GLY A 162 30.28 -42.52 10.63
N VAL A 163 29.42 -42.15 9.68
CA VAL A 163 29.83 -41.84 8.29
C VAL A 163 30.83 -40.70 8.30
N GLU A 164 31.97 -40.83 7.65
CA GLU A 164 33.05 -39.81 7.64
C GLU A 164 33.04 -38.97 6.36
N ILE A 165 32.54 -39.51 5.26
CA ILE A 165 32.48 -38.87 3.95
C ILE A 165 31.02 -38.83 3.47
N PHE A 166 30.53 -37.63 3.17
CA PHE A 166 29.21 -37.40 2.59
C PHE A 166 29.36 -37.01 1.12
N THR A 167 28.55 -37.57 0.23
CA THR A 167 28.55 -37.22 -1.19
C THR A 167 27.21 -36.65 -1.59
N ASN A 168 27.21 -35.48 -2.23
CA ASN A 168 26.01 -34.81 -2.72
C ASN A 168 26.05 -34.66 -4.23
N SER A 169 25.12 -35.34 -4.88
CA SER A 169 24.92 -35.21 -6.33
C SER A 169 23.78 -34.25 -6.58
N SER A 170 24.05 -33.15 -7.27
CA SER A 170 23.10 -32.07 -7.52
C SER A 170 22.81 -31.88 -9.01
N GLY A 171 21.56 -31.52 -9.30
CA GLY A 171 21.11 -30.86 -10.53
C GLY A 171 20.59 -29.46 -10.22
N SER A 172 21.41 -28.62 -9.57
CA SER A 172 21.01 -27.27 -9.16
C SER A 172 21.33 -26.25 -10.25
N HIS A 173 20.28 -25.61 -10.78
CA HIS A 173 20.39 -24.55 -11.79
C HIS A 173 20.87 -23.21 -11.20
N HIS A 174 21.36 -22.31 -12.06
CA HIS A 174 21.71 -20.94 -11.72
C HIS A 174 20.49 -20.18 -11.21
N GLU A 175 20.68 -19.47 -10.11
CA GLU A 175 19.81 -18.38 -9.70
C GLU A 175 20.74 -17.25 -9.29
N LEU A 176 20.46 -16.05 -9.79
CA LEU A 176 21.31 -14.89 -9.60
C LEU A 176 21.49 -14.62 -8.10
N ARG A 177 22.75 -14.62 -7.62
CA ARG A 177 23.13 -14.45 -6.20
C ARG A 177 22.81 -15.65 -5.28
N LYS A 178 22.46 -16.84 -5.79
CA LYS A 178 22.14 -18.01 -4.95
C LYS A 178 23.37 -18.80 -4.47
N ALA A 179 24.51 -18.68 -5.17
CA ALA A 179 25.66 -19.58 -4.95
C ALA A 179 26.09 -19.72 -3.48
N TYR A 180 26.09 -18.61 -2.72
CA TYR A 180 26.50 -18.61 -1.31
C TYR A 180 25.63 -19.51 -0.43
N VAL A 181 24.34 -19.68 -0.76
CA VAL A 181 23.43 -20.53 0.03
C VAL A 181 23.91 -21.97 0.04
N ARG A 182 24.34 -22.51 -1.12
CA ARG A 182 24.85 -23.89 -1.21
C ARG A 182 26.16 -24.05 -0.45
N VAL A 183 27.08 -23.11 -0.62
CA VAL A 183 28.38 -23.12 0.07
C VAL A 183 28.18 -23.08 1.58
N ASP A 184 27.34 -22.18 2.07
CA ASP A 184 27.07 -22.04 3.51
C ASP A 184 26.34 -23.25 4.10
N LEU A 185 25.45 -23.90 3.34
CA LEU A 185 24.79 -25.14 3.77
C LEU A 185 25.80 -26.28 3.93
N VAL A 186 26.70 -26.48 2.96
CA VAL A 186 27.75 -27.52 3.05
C VAL A 186 28.72 -27.21 4.19
N LYS A 187 29.12 -25.95 4.36
CA LYS A 187 29.94 -25.53 5.50
C LYS A 187 29.23 -25.79 6.82
N SER A 188 27.94 -25.47 6.92
CA SER A 188 27.16 -25.70 8.15
C SER A 188 27.02 -27.20 8.46
N ALA A 189 26.77 -28.03 7.44
CA ALA A 189 26.65 -29.48 7.58
C ALA A 189 27.95 -30.10 8.13
N THR A 190 29.09 -29.77 7.52
CA THR A 190 30.40 -30.28 7.94
C THR A 190 30.89 -29.68 9.26
N ALA A 191 30.62 -28.40 9.54
CA ALA A 191 30.97 -27.78 10.82
C ALA A 191 30.19 -28.37 12.00
N LYS A 192 28.93 -28.77 11.80
CA LYS A 192 28.09 -29.36 12.85
C LYS A 192 28.34 -30.85 13.06
N SER A 193 28.37 -31.64 11.98
CA SER A 193 28.51 -33.09 12.07
C SER A 193 29.96 -33.56 12.15
N GLY A 194 30.92 -32.74 11.72
CA GLY A 194 32.26 -33.18 11.33
C GLY A 194 32.20 -34.07 10.10
N GLY A 195 33.28 -34.15 9.33
CA GLY A 195 33.37 -35.00 8.14
C GLY A 195 33.75 -34.25 6.88
N ILE A 196 33.98 -35.03 5.84
CA ILE A 196 34.28 -34.56 4.49
C ILE A 196 32.98 -34.54 3.69
N TYR A 197 32.75 -33.49 2.92
CA TYR A 197 31.56 -33.36 2.07
C TYR A 197 31.97 -33.02 0.65
N LEU A 198 31.57 -33.88 -0.29
CA LEU A 198 31.77 -33.69 -1.72
C LEU A 198 30.46 -33.25 -2.33
N LEU A 199 30.46 -32.21 -3.14
CA LEU A 199 29.30 -31.80 -3.93
C LEU A 199 29.69 -31.82 -5.41
N ALA A 200 28.93 -32.55 -6.22
CA ALA A 200 28.99 -32.54 -7.68
C ALA A 200 27.73 -31.86 -8.20
N ASN A 201 27.85 -31.09 -9.27
CA ASN A 201 26.70 -30.43 -9.89
C ASN A 201 26.82 -30.45 -11.41
N GLN A 202 25.69 -30.51 -12.11
CA GLN A 202 25.69 -30.33 -13.56
C GLN A 202 26.17 -28.90 -13.91
N LYS A 203 26.77 -28.70 -15.08
CA LYS A 203 27.24 -27.37 -15.53
C LYS A 203 27.01 -27.15 -17.01
N GLY A 204 26.16 -26.20 -17.37
CA GLY A 204 25.80 -25.90 -18.76
C GLY A 204 24.29 -25.94 -19.00
N CYS A 205 23.87 -25.88 -20.26
CA CYS A 205 22.46 -25.92 -20.67
C CYS A 205 22.08 -27.28 -21.23
N ASP A 206 21.28 -28.08 -20.53
CA ASP A 206 21.04 -29.48 -20.86
C ASP A 206 19.83 -29.78 -21.76
N GLY A 207 19.21 -28.75 -22.33
CA GLY A 207 18.14 -28.90 -23.31
C GLY A 207 16.95 -27.98 -23.09
N ASP A 208 16.94 -27.21 -21.99
CA ASP A 208 15.87 -26.26 -21.70
C ASP A 208 16.41 -24.84 -21.42
N ARG A 209 15.65 -24.02 -20.70
CA ARG A 209 16.03 -22.63 -20.39
C ARG A 209 16.94 -22.48 -19.17
N LEU A 210 17.12 -23.54 -18.40
CA LEU A 210 17.96 -23.54 -17.22
C LEU A 210 19.41 -23.61 -17.66
N TYR A 211 20.27 -22.99 -16.86
CA TYR A 211 21.69 -23.18 -16.94
C TYR A 211 22.14 -23.71 -15.60
N TYR A 212 22.75 -24.88 -15.57
CA TYR A 212 23.35 -25.43 -14.37
C TYR A 212 24.70 -24.76 -14.14
N ASP A 213 24.89 -24.17 -12.97
CA ASP A 213 25.98 -23.23 -12.71
C ASP A 213 27.20 -23.88 -12.06
N GLY A 214 27.44 -25.18 -12.27
CA GLY A 214 28.63 -25.81 -11.70
C GLY A 214 28.72 -25.55 -10.19
N CYS A 215 29.88 -25.14 -9.68
CA CYS A 215 30.16 -25.04 -8.23
C CYS A 215 30.27 -26.41 -7.53
N ALA A 216 30.86 -27.40 -8.21
CA ALA A 216 31.37 -28.56 -7.49
C ALA A 216 32.35 -28.11 -6.40
N LEU A 217 32.34 -28.76 -5.23
CA LEU A 217 33.21 -28.37 -4.12
C LEU A 217 33.54 -29.55 -3.22
N ILE A 218 34.62 -29.40 -2.46
CA ILE A 218 35.00 -30.33 -1.41
C ILE A 218 35.19 -29.52 -0.12
N ALA A 219 34.59 -29.97 0.96
CA ALA A 219 34.66 -29.37 2.28
C ALA A 219 35.08 -30.40 3.34
N ILE A 220 35.71 -29.94 4.42
CA ILE A 220 36.05 -30.74 5.59
C ILE A 220 35.84 -29.91 6.85
N ASN A 221 35.08 -30.44 7.82
CA ASN A 221 34.90 -29.85 9.16
C ASN A 221 34.52 -28.35 9.21
N GLY A 222 33.83 -27.83 8.19
CA GLY A 222 33.42 -26.42 8.09
C GLY A 222 34.23 -25.57 7.11
N ASP A 223 35.37 -26.07 6.64
CA ASP A 223 36.27 -25.39 5.71
C ASP A 223 36.10 -25.94 4.28
N ILE A 224 36.23 -25.05 3.29
CA ILE A 224 36.27 -25.45 1.87
C ILE A 224 37.73 -25.68 1.50
N VAL A 225 38.01 -26.76 0.78
CA VAL A 225 39.38 -27.11 0.32
C VAL A 225 39.52 -27.11 -1.20
N ALA A 226 38.41 -27.25 -1.93
CA ALA A 226 38.39 -27.17 -3.38
C ALA A 226 37.10 -26.51 -3.87
N GLN A 227 37.22 -25.64 -4.87
CA GLN A 227 36.13 -24.90 -5.52
C GLN A 227 36.22 -25.08 -7.04
N GLY A 228 35.12 -25.48 -7.66
CA GLY A 228 34.97 -25.53 -9.12
C GLY A 228 34.39 -24.24 -9.69
N ALA A 229 34.54 -24.08 -10.99
CA ALA A 229 34.00 -22.93 -11.71
C ALA A 229 32.47 -22.92 -11.65
N GLN A 230 31.91 -21.70 -11.53
CA GLN A 230 30.46 -21.50 -11.65
C GLN A 230 30.03 -21.50 -13.14
N PHE A 231 30.84 -20.85 -13.98
CA PHE A 231 30.58 -20.74 -15.41
C PHE A 231 31.86 -21.08 -16.17
N SER A 232 31.80 -22.07 -17.06
CA SER A 232 32.92 -22.38 -17.96
C SER A 232 32.43 -23.15 -19.18
N LEU A 233 33.19 -23.06 -20.28
CA LEU A 233 32.91 -23.77 -21.53
C LEU A 233 33.52 -25.19 -21.56
N GLU A 234 34.06 -25.66 -20.44
CA GLU A 234 34.59 -27.03 -20.32
C GLU A 234 33.43 -28.01 -20.13
N ASP A 235 33.34 -29.04 -20.98
CA ASP A 235 32.29 -30.07 -20.81
C ASP A 235 32.55 -30.96 -19.57
N VAL A 236 33.80 -31.05 -19.10
CA VAL A 236 34.21 -31.88 -17.96
C VAL A 236 35.19 -31.09 -17.08
N GLU A 237 34.79 -30.82 -15.84
CA GLU A 237 35.65 -30.24 -14.80
C GLU A 237 35.74 -31.20 -13.62
N VAL A 238 36.97 -31.55 -13.18
CA VAL A 238 37.18 -32.49 -12.06
C VAL A 238 38.05 -31.86 -10.98
N LEU A 239 37.50 -31.78 -9.78
CA LEU A 239 38.17 -31.33 -8.56
C LEU A 239 38.62 -32.53 -7.75
N THR A 240 39.81 -32.42 -7.17
CA THR A 240 40.36 -33.44 -6.28
C THR A 240 40.90 -32.79 -5.02
N ALA A 241 40.75 -33.47 -3.88
CA ALA A 241 41.40 -33.08 -2.65
C ALA A 241 41.93 -34.32 -1.93
N THR A 242 43.14 -34.22 -1.39
CA THR A 242 43.73 -35.22 -0.51
C THR A 242 43.54 -34.76 0.93
N LEU A 243 42.85 -35.57 1.73
CA LEU A 243 42.38 -35.22 3.07
C LEU A 243 42.71 -36.34 4.05
N ASP A 244 43.02 -35.98 5.30
CA ASP A 244 43.31 -36.95 6.36
C ASP A 244 42.01 -37.31 7.12
N LEU A 245 41.69 -38.60 7.17
CA LEU A 245 40.51 -39.07 7.92
C LEU A 245 40.67 -38.84 9.43
N GLU A 246 41.90 -38.76 9.94
CA GLU A 246 42.15 -38.47 11.35
C GLU A 246 41.77 -37.03 11.74
N ASP A 247 41.75 -36.09 10.78
CA ASP A 247 41.26 -34.72 11.03
C ASP A 247 39.75 -34.73 11.31
N VAL A 248 38.99 -35.59 10.61
CA VAL A 248 37.55 -35.81 10.90
C VAL A 248 37.38 -36.47 12.27
N ARG A 249 38.14 -37.53 12.55
CA ARG A 249 38.01 -38.31 13.80
C ARG A 249 38.36 -37.46 15.02
N SER A 250 39.43 -36.69 14.95
CA SER A 250 39.86 -35.79 16.03
C SER A 250 38.89 -34.62 16.24
N PHE A 251 38.43 -33.97 15.17
CA PHE A 251 37.41 -32.91 15.24
C PHE A 251 36.11 -33.42 15.89
N ARG A 252 35.72 -34.65 15.54
CA ARG A 252 34.56 -35.32 16.15
C ARG A 252 34.76 -35.69 17.60
N ALA A 253 35.97 -36.09 17.99
CA ALA A 253 36.34 -36.43 19.36
C ALA A 253 36.44 -35.19 20.27
N GLU A 254 36.73 -34.02 19.71
CA GLU A 254 36.70 -32.74 20.42
C GLU A 254 35.31 -32.43 21.02
N SER A 255 34.24 -32.90 20.37
CA SER A 255 32.86 -32.66 20.79
C SER A 255 32.26 -33.83 21.60
N SER A 256 32.29 -33.68 22.93
CA SER A 256 31.68 -34.65 23.86
C SER A 256 30.17 -34.79 23.71
N SER A 257 29.45 -33.69 23.43
CA SER A 257 27.99 -33.70 23.29
C SER A 257 27.54 -34.49 22.07
N ARG A 258 28.27 -34.38 20.95
CA ARG A 258 28.05 -35.20 19.75
C ARG A 258 28.20 -36.68 20.06
N SER A 259 29.24 -37.06 20.81
CA SER A 259 29.51 -38.47 21.16
C SER A 259 28.36 -39.10 21.95
N ILE A 260 27.70 -38.35 22.84
CA ILE A 260 26.51 -38.80 23.57
C ILE A 260 25.36 -39.07 22.61
N LEU A 261 25.07 -38.14 21.69
CA LEU A 261 24.00 -38.31 20.70
C LEU A 261 24.28 -39.48 19.74
N ALA A 262 25.53 -39.64 19.30
CA ALA A 262 25.94 -40.75 18.45
C ALA A 262 25.67 -42.11 19.12
N SER A 263 25.93 -42.23 20.43
CA SER A 263 25.65 -43.46 21.19
C SER A 263 24.16 -43.85 21.26
N GLN A 264 23.25 -42.91 21.01
CA GLN A 264 21.80 -43.10 21.05
C GLN A 264 21.19 -43.25 19.66
N SER A 265 21.98 -43.08 18.59
CA SER A 265 21.51 -43.10 17.21
C SER A 265 21.26 -44.52 16.70
N GLU A 266 20.26 -44.67 15.82
CA GLU A 266 19.98 -45.93 15.13
C GLU A 266 21.05 -46.22 14.09
N THR A 267 21.43 -47.49 13.94
CA THR A 267 22.47 -47.87 13.00
C THR A 267 21.96 -48.00 11.57
N TYR A 268 22.74 -47.53 10.60
CA TYR A 268 22.45 -47.72 9.18
C TYR A 268 22.87 -49.12 8.70
N TYR A 269 22.20 -49.62 7.65
CA TYR A 269 22.64 -50.83 6.97
C TYR A 269 23.98 -50.56 6.26
N ARG A 270 25.00 -51.37 6.57
CA ARG A 270 26.37 -51.19 6.04
C ARG A 270 26.67 -52.19 4.94
N VAL A 271 26.79 -51.69 3.71
CA VAL A 271 27.30 -52.47 2.57
C VAL A 271 28.81 -52.57 2.74
N LYS A 272 29.31 -53.77 3.03
CA LYS A 272 30.74 -54.01 3.19
C LYS A 272 31.42 -54.10 1.83
N VAL A 273 32.35 -53.20 1.57
CA VAL A 273 33.12 -53.14 0.33
C VAL A 273 34.56 -53.54 0.63
N ASP A 274 35.09 -54.55 -0.07
CA ASP A 274 36.47 -55.06 0.12
C ASP A 274 37.54 -54.15 -0.49
N PHE A 275 37.42 -52.84 -0.28
CA PHE A 275 38.25 -51.79 -0.86
C PHE A 275 38.78 -50.87 0.25
N ALA A 276 39.93 -50.25 0.03
CA ALA A 276 40.49 -49.22 0.91
C ALA A 276 40.62 -47.93 0.09
N LEU A 277 40.07 -46.82 0.57
CA LEU A 277 40.18 -45.54 -0.13
C LEU A 277 41.58 -44.93 0.01
N SER A 278 42.29 -45.24 1.09
CA SER A 278 43.65 -44.79 1.35
C SER A 278 44.69 -45.70 0.71
N ALA A 279 45.80 -45.10 0.27
CA ALA A 279 46.95 -45.85 -0.21
C ALA A 279 47.69 -46.53 0.97
N PRO A 280 48.33 -47.69 0.77
CA PRO A 280 49.13 -48.35 1.82
C PRO A 280 50.28 -47.50 2.37
N CYS A 281 50.81 -46.59 1.55
CA CYS A 281 51.84 -45.62 1.92
C CYS A 281 51.39 -44.23 1.46
N ASP A 282 51.02 -43.39 2.43
CA ASP A 282 50.42 -42.06 2.23
C ASP A 282 51.23 -40.93 2.88
N LEU A 283 52.39 -41.25 3.47
CA LEU A 283 53.25 -40.34 4.23
C LEU A 283 53.68 -39.09 3.43
N PHE A 284 53.86 -39.25 2.11
CA PHE A 284 54.32 -38.19 1.21
C PHE A 284 53.18 -37.50 0.44
N LEU A 285 51.93 -37.91 0.64
CA LEU A 285 50.79 -37.27 -0.01
C LEU A 285 50.50 -35.93 0.71
N PRO A 286 50.58 -34.78 0.01
CA PRO A 286 50.27 -33.49 0.62
C PRO A 286 48.77 -33.41 0.92
N SER A 287 48.42 -32.91 2.10
CA SER A 287 47.04 -32.59 2.44
C SER A 287 46.66 -31.24 1.83
N TYR A 288 45.41 -31.08 1.41
CA TYR A 288 44.91 -29.81 0.90
C TYR A 288 44.61 -28.85 2.05
N GLU A 289 45.00 -27.59 1.88
CA GLU A 289 44.75 -26.52 2.85
C GLU A 289 43.39 -25.84 2.60
N PRO A 290 42.73 -25.32 3.64
CA PRO A 290 41.53 -24.51 3.50
C PRO A 290 41.70 -23.30 2.57
N ILE A 291 40.69 -23.04 1.75
CA ILE A 291 40.61 -21.88 0.85
C ILE A 291 39.40 -21.00 1.18
N GLN A 292 39.52 -19.71 0.86
CA GLN A 292 38.36 -18.81 0.89
C GLN A 292 37.60 -18.91 -0.43
N TRP A 293 36.28 -19.09 -0.34
CA TRP A 293 35.42 -19.12 -1.51
C TRP A 293 35.39 -17.76 -2.22
N ARG A 294 35.67 -17.74 -3.52
CA ARG A 294 35.55 -16.53 -4.34
C ARG A 294 34.19 -16.52 -5.04
N TYR A 295 33.36 -15.53 -4.69
CA TYR A 295 32.08 -15.29 -5.36
C TYR A 295 32.24 -14.32 -6.54
N HIS A 296 31.38 -14.51 -7.54
CA HIS A 296 31.18 -13.54 -8.61
C HIS A 296 30.27 -12.40 -8.13
N THR A 297 30.50 -11.19 -8.64
CA THR A 297 29.51 -10.11 -8.46
C THR A 297 28.26 -10.39 -9.31
N PRO A 298 27.10 -9.79 -9.00
CA PRO A 298 25.89 -9.99 -9.81
C PRO A 298 26.09 -9.67 -11.29
N GLU A 299 26.88 -8.64 -11.61
CA GLU A 299 27.21 -8.23 -12.98
C GLU A 299 28.11 -9.26 -13.67
N GLU A 300 29.07 -9.86 -12.94
CA GLU A 300 29.88 -10.96 -13.44
C GLU A 300 29.02 -12.20 -13.71
N GLU A 301 28.12 -12.57 -12.80
CA GLU A 301 27.18 -13.69 -13.02
C GLU A 301 26.32 -13.46 -14.28
N ILE A 302 25.82 -12.24 -14.50
CA ILE A 302 25.08 -11.86 -15.71
C ILE A 302 25.96 -11.91 -16.97
N SER A 303 27.24 -11.54 -16.84
CA SER A 303 28.18 -11.57 -17.97
C SER A 303 28.55 -12.98 -18.40
N LEU A 304 28.54 -13.94 -17.47
CA LEU A 304 29.05 -15.31 -17.68
C LEU A 304 27.93 -16.32 -17.89
N GLY A 305 26.91 -16.36 -17.02
CA GLY A 305 25.85 -17.37 -17.05
C GLY A 305 25.06 -17.39 -18.36
N PRO A 306 24.36 -16.30 -18.71
CA PRO A 306 23.70 -16.15 -20.01
C PRO A 306 24.63 -16.37 -21.21
N ALA A 307 25.92 -16.01 -21.10
CA ALA A 307 26.90 -16.19 -22.17
C ALA A 307 27.24 -17.67 -22.41
N CYS A 308 27.53 -18.43 -21.36
CA CYS A 308 27.74 -19.88 -21.45
C CYS A 308 26.47 -20.61 -21.91
N TRP A 309 25.29 -20.14 -21.48
CA TRP A 309 24.00 -20.66 -21.94
C TRP A 309 23.78 -20.46 -23.45
N LEU A 310 24.06 -19.27 -23.98
CA LEU A 310 23.99 -19.01 -25.42
C LEU A 310 24.98 -19.87 -26.22
N TRP A 311 26.19 -20.11 -25.67
CA TRP A 311 27.17 -20.99 -26.32
C TRP A 311 26.65 -22.41 -26.45
N ASP A 312 26.09 -22.96 -25.37
CA ASP A 312 25.51 -24.31 -25.37
C ASP A 312 24.31 -24.39 -26.31
N TYR A 313 23.42 -23.40 -26.31
CA TYR A 313 22.31 -23.33 -27.27
C TYR A 313 22.80 -23.32 -28.72
N LEU A 314 23.81 -22.50 -29.04
CA LEU A 314 24.32 -22.38 -30.40
C LEU A 314 24.95 -23.69 -30.87
N ARG A 315 25.82 -24.30 -30.05
CA ARG A 315 26.50 -25.55 -30.45
C ARG A 315 25.55 -26.75 -30.45
N ARG A 316 24.50 -26.79 -29.62
CA ARG A 316 23.58 -27.94 -29.57
C ARG A 316 22.45 -27.85 -30.60
N SER A 317 22.01 -26.63 -30.95
CA SER A 317 20.93 -26.42 -31.94
C SER A 317 21.34 -26.68 -33.39
N GLY A 318 22.64 -26.75 -33.69
CA GLY A 318 23.15 -26.87 -35.06
C GLY A 318 22.97 -25.60 -35.91
N GLN A 319 22.64 -24.46 -35.30
CA GLN A 319 22.46 -23.18 -35.98
C GLN A 319 23.81 -22.50 -36.27
N ALA A 320 23.82 -21.59 -37.24
CA ALA A 320 25.05 -20.96 -37.72
C ALA A 320 25.39 -19.65 -36.98
N GLY A 321 24.48 -19.15 -36.13
CA GLY A 321 24.69 -17.92 -35.37
C GLY A 321 23.41 -17.35 -34.78
N PHE A 322 23.44 -16.05 -34.49
CA PHE A 322 22.36 -15.29 -33.88
C PHE A 322 21.95 -14.09 -34.74
N LEU A 323 20.66 -13.75 -34.70
CA LEU A 323 20.13 -12.47 -35.16
C LEU A 323 19.51 -11.71 -33.99
N LEU A 324 19.93 -10.46 -33.79
CA LEU A 324 19.34 -9.57 -32.78
C LEU A 324 18.74 -8.31 -33.40
N PRO A 325 17.44 -8.05 -33.20
CA PRO A 325 16.85 -6.73 -33.39
C PRO A 325 17.48 -5.71 -32.42
N LEU A 326 18.41 -4.90 -32.92
CA LEU A 326 19.17 -3.94 -32.10
C LEU A 326 18.51 -2.56 -32.17
N SER A 327 17.94 -2.09 -31.07
CA SER A 327 17.18 -0.83 -31.02
C SER A 327 18.00 0.39 -30.59
N GLY A 328 19.21 0.21 -30.07
CA GLY A 328 19.99 1.29 -29.44
C GLY A 328 19.50 1.69 -28.04
N GLY A 329 18.62 0.86 -27.46
CA GLY A 329 18.21 0.92 -26.05
C GLY A 329 18.99 -0.07 -25.16
N ILE A 330 18.77 0.00 -23.86
CA ILE A 330 19.55 -0.76 -22.85
C ILE A 330 19.42 -2.27 -23.03
N ASP A 331 18.21 -2.79 -23.24
CA ASP A 331 17.95 -4.24 -23.19
C ASP A 331 18.54 -4.99 -24.39
N SER A 332 18.34 -4.45 -25.60
CA SER A 332 18.96 -5.00 -26.80
C SER A 332 20.48 -4.83 -26.76
N SER A 333 20.98 -3.73 -26.19
CA SER A 333 22.42 -3.55 -25.98
C SER A 333 23.01 -4.54 -24.97
N ALA A 334 22.29 -4.88 -23.90
CA ALA A 334 22.70 -5.88 -22.93
C ALA A 334 22.76 -7.28 -23.56
N THR A 335 21.76 -7.61 -24.38
CA THR A 335 21.75 -8.85 -25.17
C THR A 335 22.98 -8.93 -26.09
N ALA A 336 23.31 -7.84 -26.79
CA ALA A 336 24.52 -7.76 -27.61
C ALA A 336 25.81 -7.91 -26.79
N CYS A 337 25.87 -7.33 -25.59
CA CYS A 337 27.01 -7.47 -24.68
C CYS A 337 27.18 -8.92 -24.18
N ILE A 338 26.08 -9.65 -23.93
CA ILE A 338 26.13 -11.07 -23.55
C ILE A 338 26.67 -11.92 -24.70
N VAL A 339 26.23 -11.69 -25.94
CA VAL A 339 26.79 -12.40 -27.12
C VAL A 339 28.28 -12.07 -27.30
N PHE A 340 28.68 -10.83 -27.04
CA PHE A 340 30.09 -10.45 -27.06
C PHE A 340 30.89 -11.11 -25.92
N SER A 341 30.32 -11.20 -24.72
CA SER A 341 30.91 -11.94 -23.59
C SER A 341 31.11 -13.42 -23.93
N MET A 342 30.12 -14.05 -24.58
CA MET A 342 30.24 -15.41 -25.09
C MET A 342 31.43 -15.54 -26.06
N CYS A 343 31.59 -14.61 -27.00
CA CYS A 343 32.74 -14.61 -27.91
C CYS A 343 34.07 -14.48 -27.15
N ARG A 344 34.12 -13.66 -26.10
CA ARG A 344 35.31 -13.53 -25.23
C ARG A 344 35.63 -14.83 -24.51
N GLN A 345 34.63 -15.50 -23.95
CA GLN A 345 34.79 -16.79 -23.26
C GLN A 345 35.27 -17.89 -24.22
N VAL A 346 34.74 -17.91 -25.44
CA VAL A 346 35.19 -18.85 -26.49
C VAL A 346 36.65 -18.61 -26.86
N CYS A 347 37.05 -17.37 -27.12
CA CYS A 347 38.44 -17.03 -27.39
C CYS A 347 39.36 -17.40 -26.21
N PHE A 348 38.93 -17.12 -24.98
CA PHE A 348 39.68 -17.48 -23.77
C PHE A 348 39.86 -19.00 -23.62
N ALA A 349 38.80 -19.79 -23.85
CA ALA A 349 38.87 -21.25 -23.80
C ALA A 349 39.83 -21.82 -24.87
N ILE A 350 39.81 -21.26 -26.08
CA ILE A 350 40.71 -21.67 -27.18
C ILE A 350 42.16 -21.30 -26.84
N GLN A 351 42.41 -20.12 -26.27
CA GLN A 351 43.75 -19.71 -25.82
C GLN A 351 44.28 -20.62 -24.71
N ASN A 352 43.41 -21.13 -23.84
CA ASN A 352 43.75 -22.12 -22.82
C ASN A 352 43.87 -23.56 -23.36
N GLY A 353 43.79 -23.75 -24.68
CA GLY A 353 44.03 -25.05 -25.33
C GLY A 353 42.81 -25.97 -25.43
N ASN A 354 41.59 -25.47 -25.22
CA ASN A 354 40.38 -26.27 -25.34
C ASN A 354 40.07 -26.62 -26.83
N GLN A 355 40.50 -27.80 -27.25
CA GLN A 355 40.32 -28.29 -28.62
C GLN A 355 38.85 -28.55 -29.00
N GLN A 356 38.01 -28.90 -28.03
CA GLN A 356 36.60 -29.19 -28.26
C GLN A 356 35.84 -27.92 -28.63
N VAL A 357 36.07 -26.82 -27.90
CA VAL A 357 35.50 -25.51 -28.22
C VAL A 357 35.96 -25.04 -29.60
N LEU A 358 37.25 -25.22 -29.94
CA LEU A 358 37.77 -24.88 -31.27
C LEU A 358 37.09 -25.69 -32.39
N ALA A 359 36.87 -27.00 -32.19
CA ALA A 359 36.16 -27.84 -33.14
C ALA A 359 34.72 -27.36 -33.36
N TYR A 360 34.01 -26.98 -32.30
CA TYR A 360 32.66 -26.40 -32.42
C TYR A 360 32.65 -25.06 -33.15
N VAL A 361 33.61 -24.16 -32.88
CA VAL A 361 33.72 -22.88 -33.60
C VAL A 361 33.91 -23.11 -35.10
N ARG A 362 34.82 -24.02 -35.49
CA ARG A 362 35.07 -24.37 -36.90
C ARG A 362 33.81 -24.90 -37.58
N ARG A 363 33.05 -25.76 -36.88
CA ARG A 363 31.79 -26.30 -37.37
C ARG A 363 30.71 -25.22 -37.53
N ILE A 364 30.52 -24.36 -36.53
CA ILE A 364 29.50 -23.29 -36.55
C ILE A 364 29.78 -22.28 -37.66
N VAL A 365 31.04 -21.88 -37.81
CA VAL A 365 31.46 -20.91 -38.84
C VAL A 365 31.46 -21.54 -40.24
N GLY A 366 31.66 -22.86 -40.35
CA GLY A 366 31.80 -23.58 -41.61
C GLY A 366 33.19 -23.42 -42.25
N GLU A 367 34.20 -23.02 -41.47
CA GLU A 367 35.58 -22.80 -41.92
C GLU A 367 36.53 -23.71 -41.11
N PRO A 368 37.10 -24.78 -41.70
CA PRO A 368 37.84 -25.81 -40.95
C PRO A 368 39.17 -25.31 -40.38
N ASP A 369 39.84 -24.39 -41.06
CA ASP A 369 41.13 -23.83 -40.63
C ASP A 369 40.98 -22.59 -39.75
N PHE A 370 39.75 -22.16 -39.46
CA PHE A 370 39.51 -20.95 -38.71
C PHE A 370 39.93 -21.11 -37.24
N ILE A 371 40.68 -20.12 -36.75
CA ILE A 371 41.07 -19.96 -35.36
C ILE A 371 40.81 -18.48 -34.99
N PRO A 372 39.87 -18.19 -34.08
CA PRO A 372 39.51 -16.81 -33.78
C PRO A 372 40.65 -16.09 -33.06
N GLN A 373 41.19 -15.04 -33.69
CA GLN A 373 42.28 -14.23 -33.11
C GLN A 373 41.76 -13.18 -32.13
N SER A 374 40.53 -12.69 -32.36
CA SER A 374 39.88 -11.73 -31.46
C SER A 374 38.39 -12.01 -31.28
N PRO A 375 37.80 -11.62 -30.13
CA PRO A 375 36.37 -11.77 -29.89
C PRO A 375 35.51 -11.04 -30.93
N ARG A 376 35.98 -9.89 -31.45
CA ARG A 376 35.28 -9.11 -32.49
C ARG A 376 35.19 -9.87 -33.81
N GLU A 377 36.25 -10.56 -34.18
CA GLU A 377 36.34 -11.34 -35.41
C GLU A 377 35.41 -12.56 -35.39
N LEU A 378 35.31 -13.21 -34.22
CA LEU A 378 34.35 -14.29 -33.99
C LEU A 378 32.91 -13.74 -34.03
N CYS A 379 32.66 -12.64 -33.31
CA CYS A 379 31.37 -11.98 -33.26
C CYS A 379 30.85 -11.63 -34.66
N GLY A 380 31.69 -11.10 -35.55
CA GLY A 380 31.30 -10.76 -36.92
C GLY A 380 30.89 -11.93 -37.81
N ARG A 381 31.31 -13.16 -37.46
CA ARG A 381 30.92 -14.38 -38.20
C ARG A 381 29.63 -15.01 -37.68
N ILE A 382 29.40 -14.95 -36.37
CA ILE A 382 28.28 -15.65 -35.73
C ILE A 382 27.14 -14.73 -35.29
N PHE A 383 27.31 -13.41 -35.35
CA PHE A 383 26.34 -12.46 -34.84
C PHE A 383 25.94 -11.40 -35.88
N THR A 384 24.65 -11.40 -36.20
CA THR A 384 24.02 -10.38 -37.05
C THR A 384 23.12 -9.50 -36.19
N THR A 385 23.33 -8.18 -36.25
CA THR A 385 22.46 -7.20 -35.60
C THR A 385 21.66 -6.46 -36.65
N CYS A 386 20.40 -6.12 -36.35
CA CYS A 386 19.52 -5.43 -37.29
C CYS A 386 18.81 -4.25 -36.62
N TYR A 387 19.10 -3.03 -37.05
CA TYR A 387 18.33 -1.85 -36.69
C TYR A 387 17.16 -1.68 -37.68
N MET A 388 15.94 -1.56 -37.15
CA MET A 388 14.71 -1.49 -37.94
C MET A 388 13.96 -0.18 -37.68
N ALA A 389 14.37 0.84 -38.43
CA ALA A 389 13.90 2.22 -38.33
C ALA A 389 12.46 2.37 -38.83
N SER A 390 11.73 3.31 -38.22
CA SER A 390 10.45 3.84 -38.70
C SER A 390 10.56 5.35 -38.93
N GLU A 391 9.53 6.00 -39.49
CA GLU A 391 9.48 7.46 -39.68
C GLU A 391 9.66 8.24 -38.37
N ASN A 392 9.37 7.59 -37.23
CA ASN A 392 9.43 8.18 -35.90
C ASN A 392 10.79 7.98 -35.19
N SER A 393 11.68 7.18 -35.78
CA SER A 393 12.94 6.80 -35.14
C SER A 393 13.97 7.93 -35.20
N SER A 394 14.65 8.19 -34.08
CA SER A 394 15.66 9.25 -33.99
C SER A 394 16.99 8.83 -34.63
N LEU A 395 17.75 9.81 -35.10
CA LEU A 395 19.12 9.57 -35.58
C LEU A 395 20.03 9.08 -34.44
N ASP A 396 19.72 9.47 -33.20
CA ASP A 396 20.51 9.09 -32.03
C ASP A 396 20.37 7.60 -31.69
N THR A 397 19.16 7.01 -31.74
CA THR A 397 18.99 5.56 -31.53
C THR A 397 19.70 4.75 -32.62
N PHE A 398 19.62 5.21 -33.86
CA PHE A 398 20.35 4.61 -34.98
C PHE A 398 21.86 4.63 -34.77
N ASN A 399 22.43 5.80 -34.45
CA ASN A 399 23.88 5.94 -34.23
C ASN A 399 24.36 5.06 -33.07
N ARG A 400 23.62 5.02 -31.94
CA ARG A 400 23.98 4.14 -30.82
C ARG A 400 23.98 2.66 -31.20
N ALA A 401 22.98 2.21 -31.96
CA ALA A 401 22.91 0.82 -32.42
C ALA A 401 24.06 0.48 -33.38
N LYS A 402 24.33 1.37 -34.34
CA LYS A 402 25.41 1.22 -35.31
C LYS A 402 26.78 1.19 -34.64
N ASP A 403 27.07 2.16 -33.78
CA ASP A 403 28.36 2.28 -33.09
C ASP A 403 28.61 1.09 -32.16
N LEU A 404 27.57 0.57 -31.48
CA LEU A 404 27.70 -0.65 -30.68
C LEU A 404 28.00 -1.86 -31.54
N ALA A 405 27.29 -2.03 -32.65
CA ALA A 405 27.53 -3.12 -33.58
C ALA A 405 28.97 -3.09 -34.15
N GLU A 406 29.49 -1.90 -34.46
CA GLU A 406 30.88 -1.71 -34.90
C GLU A 406 31.90 -2.03 -33.80
N GLN A 407 31.66 -1.61 -32.56
CA GLN A 407 32.56 -1.88 -31.43
C GLN A 407 32.66 -3.38 -31.10
N ILE A 408 31.53 -4.10 -31.06
CA ILE A 408 31.53 -5.55 -30.82
C ILE A 408 31.97 -6.35 -32.05
N GLY A 409 31.88 -5.76 -33.25
CA GLY A 409 32.28 -6.39 -34.52
C GLY A 409 31.20 -7.21 -35.20
N SER A 410 29.92 -7.08 -34.82
CA SER A 410 28.80 -7.82 -35.41
C SER A 410 28.51 -7.37 -36.85
N TYR A 411 27.91 -8.25 -37.66
CA TYR A 411 27.40 -7.85 -38.97
C TYR A 411 26.11 -7.03 -38.81
N HIS A 412 26.17 -5.73 -39.09
CA HIS A 412 25.07 -4.80 -38.85
C HIS A 412 24.22 -4.55 -40.10
N LEU A 413 22.90 -4.72 -39.97
CA LEU A 413 21.89 -4.41 -40.98
C LEU A 413 21.09 -3.18 -40.55
N ASN A 414 20.76 -2.33 -41.52
CA ASN A 414 19.85 -1.20 -41.34
C ASN A 414 18.69 -1.33 -42.32
N VAL A 415 17.46 -1.37 -41.80
CA VAL A 415 16.24 -1.57 -42.58
C VAL A 415 15.20 -0.53 -42.17
N ASN A 416 14.56 0.10 -43.15
CA ASN A 416 13.40 0.96 -42.91
C ASN A 416 12.11 0.13 -43.09
N ILE A 417 11.23 0.14 -42.08
CA ILE A 417 10.00 -0.69 -42.06
C ILE A 417 8.77 0.03 -42.65
N ASP A 418 8.86 1.32 -42.93
CA ASP A 418 7.70 2.16 -43.23
C ASP A 418 6.99 1.74 -44.51
N THR A 419 7.74 1.23 -45.49
CA THR A 419 7.15 0.69 -46.74
C THR A 419 6.21 -0.48 -46.43
N ALA A 420 6.62 -1.39 -45.56
CA ALA A 420 5.80 -2.53 -45.15
C ALA A 420 4.64 -2.09 -44.24
N VAL A 421 4.87 -1.17 -43.30
CA VAL A 421 3.82 -0.62 -42.43
C VAL A 421 2.76 0.10 -43.26
N LYS A 422 3.14 0.98 -44.18
CA LYS A 422 2.22 1.68 -45.09
C LYS A 422 1.42 0.72 -45.97
N ALA A 423 2.03 -0.36 -46.45
CA ALA A 423 1.33 -1.40 -47.20
C ALA A 423 0.25 -2.09 -46.35
N VAL A 424 0.57 -2.48 -45.11
CA VAL A 424 -0.39 -3.09 -44.16
C VAL A 424 -1.54 -2.13 -43.84
N MET A 425 -1.22 -0.86 -43.58
CA MET A 425 -2.23 0.18 -43.32
C MET A 425 -3.08 0.46 -44.57
N GLY A 426 -2.47 0.42 -45.76
CA GLY A 426 -3.15 0.55 -47.05
C GLY A 426 -4.19 -0.55 -47.26
N ILE A 427 -3.83 -1.81 -46.97
CA ILE A 427 -4.78 -2.94 -47.03
C ILE A 427 -5.95 -2.71 -46.07
N PHE A 428 -5.69 -2.32 -44.82
CA PHE A 428 -6.74 -2.03 -43.85
C PHE A 428 -7.67 -0.90 -44.33
N SER A 429 -7.10 0.16 -44.91
CA SER A 429 -7.85 1.31 -45.40
C SER A 429 -8.69 0.98 -46.63
N ILE A 430 -8.17 0.17 -47.56
CA ILE A 430 -8.92 -0.30 -48.74
C ILE A 430 -10.14 -1.12 -48.32
N VAL A 431 -10.00 -1.97 -47.30
CA VAL A 431 -11.09 -2.87 -46.84
C VAL A 431 -12.11 -2.13 -45.97
N THR A 432 -11.67 -1.24 -45.08
CA THR A 432 -12.54 -0.61 -44.07
C THR A 432 -13.00 0.79 -44.40
N GLY A 433 -12.37 1.44 -45.39
CA GLY A 433 -12.59 2.86 -45.73
C GLY A 433 -12.06 3.85 -44.69
N LYS A 434 -11.32 3.40 -43.66
CA LYS A 434 -10.78 4.27 -42.59
C LYS A 434 -9.27 4.20 -42.52
N TRP A 435 -8.64 5.34 -42.22
CA TRP A 435 -7.21 5.44 -41.97
C TRP A 435 -6.95 5.78 -40.49
N PRO A 436 -6.42 4.84 -39.69
CA PRO A 436 -6.07 5.09 -38.28
C PRO A 436 -5.01 6.19 -38.13
N LYS A 437 -5.12 7.00 -37.08
CA LYS A 437 -4.17 8.09 -36.80
C LYS A 437 -3.46 7.89 -35.46
N PHE A 438 -2.22 8.39 -35.36
CA PHE A 438 -1.53 8.50 -34.08
C PHE A 438 -2.23 9.51 -33.17
N ARG A 439 -2.05 9.37 -31.85
CA ARG A 439 -2.65 10.27 -30.85
C ARG A 439 -2.25 11.73 -31.07
N VAL A 440 -0.98 11.98 -31.39
CA VAL A 440 -0.45 13.32 -31.73
C VAL A 440 -1.19 13.93 -32.93
N ASN A 441 -1.68 13.10 -33.85
CA ASN A 441 -2.40 13.51 -35.05
C ASN A 441 -3.94 13.44 -34.87
N GLY A 442 -4.43 13.44 -33.62
CA GLY A 442 -5.86 13.42 -33.28
C GLY A 442 -6.53 12.04 -33.31
N GLY A 443 -5.77 10.95 -33.32
CA GLY A 443 -6.31 9.59 -33.25
C GLY A 443 -6.73 9.14 -31.85
N THR A 444 -7.61 8.14 -31.77
CA THR A 444 -8.01 7.56 -30.47
C THR A 444 -6.91 6.72 -29.84
N SER A 445 -6.98 6.45 -28.52
CA SER A 445 -5.99 5.59 -27.82
C SER A 445 -5.90 4.19 -28.42
N ARG A 446 -6.99 3.66 -28.98
CA ARG A 446 -7.01 2.35 -29.63
C ARG A 446 -6.31 2.38 -30.99
N GLU A 447 -6.52 3.42 -31.79
CA GLU A 447 -5.81 3.60 -33.06
C GLU A 447 -4.32 3.76 -32.84
N ASN A 448 -3.94 4.60 -31.88
CA ASN A 448 -2.55 4.83 -31.50
C ASN A 448 -1.84 3.53 -31.10
N LEU A 449 -2.44 2.75 -30.19
CA LEU A 449 -1.91 1.45 -29.79
C LEU A 449 -1.85 0.46 -30.97
N ALA A 450 -2.85 0.46 -31.85
CA ALA A 450 -2.84 -0.41 -33.03
C ALA A 450 -1.69 -0.08 -33.99
N LEU A 451 -1.43 1.20 -34.26
CA LEU A 451 -0.33 1.66 -35.12
C LEU A 451 1.05 1.29 -34.54
N GLN A 452 1.24 1.45 -33.23
CA GLN A 452 2.46 1.02 -32.55
C GLN A 452 2.64 -0.51 -32.65
N ASN A 453 1.56 -1.27 -32.42
CA ASN A 453 1.60 -2.72 -32.52
C ASN A 453 1.91 -3.22 -33.94
N VAL A 454 1.41 -2.55 -34.98
CA VAL A 454 1.71 -2.92 -36.38
C VAL A 454 3.20 -2.77 -36.65
N GLN A 455 3.81 -1.64 -36.26
CA GLN A 455 5.26 -1.44 -36.39
C GLN A 455 6.04 -2.52 -35.64
N ALA A 456 5.66 -2.82 -34.39
CA ALA A 456 6.31 -3.82 -33.56
C ALA A 456 6.27 -5.24 -34.18
N ARG A 457 5.13 -5.63 -34.78
CA ARG A 457 4.97 -6.94 -35.45
C ARG A 457 5.69 -7.02 -36.79
N VAL A 458 5.71 -5.95 -37.58
CA VAL A 458 6.48 -5.91 -38.83
C VAL A 458 7.97 -6.12 -38.56
N ARG A 459 8.51 -5.55 -37.47
CA ARG A 459 9.89 -5.81 -37.05
C ARG A 459 10.14 -7.29 -36.76
N MET A 460 9.21 -7.97 -36.09
CA MET A 460 9.31 -9.42 -35.86
C MET A 460 9.35 -10.21 -37.17
N VAL A 461 8.44 -9.92 -38.10
CA VAL A 461 8.39 -10.58 -39.42
C VAL A 461 9.71 -10.41 -40.17
N LEU A 462 10.27 -9.20 -40.17
CA LEU A 462 11.57 -8.94 -40.80
C LEU A 462 12.72 -9.63 -40.08
N ALA A 463 12.74 -9.62 -38.74
CA ALA A 463 13.77 -10.30 -37.95
C ALA A 463 13.86 -11.79 -38.31
N TYR A 464 12.73 -12.49 -38.39
CA TYR A 464 12.68 -13.89 -38.79
C TYR A 464 13.06 -14.12 -40.26
N LEU A 465 12.64 -13.22 -41.16
CA LEU A 465 13.04 -13.31 -42.57
C LEU A 465 14.57 -13.21 -42.73
N PHE A 466 15.18 -12.23 -42.07
CA PHE A 466 16.64 -12.10 -42.08
C PHE A 466 17.33 -13.25 -41.35
N ALA A 467 16.74 -13.80 -40.29
CA ALA A 467 17.35 -14.91 -39.58
C ALA A 467 17.43 -16.17 -40.46
N GLN A 468 16.42 -16.39 -41.30
CA GLN A 468 16.39 -17.50 -42.25
C GLN A 468 17.26 -17.26 -43.50
N LEU A 469 17.34 -16.02 -44.00
CA LEU A 469 17.92 -15.75 -45.33
C LEU A 469 19.21 -14.94 -45.33
N SER A 470 19.68 -14.38 -44.21
CA SER A 470 20.91 -13.55 -44.22
C SER A 470 22.16 -14.36 -44.60
N HIS A 471 22.26 -15.61 -44.18
CA HIS A 471 23.36 -16.50 -44.59
C HIS A 471 23.22 -16.93 -46.05
N TRP A 472 22.00 -17.30 -46.48
CA TRP A 472 21.71 -17.61 -47.88
C TRP A 472 22.11 -16.45 -48.82
N ALA A 473 21.79 -15.20 -48.45
CA ALA A 473 22.17 -14.02 -49.21
C ALA A 473 23.69 -13.81 -49.32
N LYS A 474 24.47 -14.41 -48.41
CA LYS A 474 25.95 -14.41 -48.42
C LYS A 474 26.53 -15.67 -49.06
N GLY A 475 25.70 -16.57 -49.62
CA GLY A 475 26.14 -17.86 -50.15
C GLY A 475 26.59 -18.85 -49.07
N LYS A 476 26.22 -18.63 -47.80
CA LYS A 476 26.51 -19.53 -46.67
C LYS A 476 25.28 -20.38 -46.34
N SER A 477 25.50 -21.59 -45.84
CA SER A 477 24.45 -22.47 -45.33
C SER A 477 24.10 -22.15 -43.87
N GLY A 478 22.92 -22.61 -43.44
CA GLY A 478 22.43 -22.50 -42.05
C GLY A 478 21.57 -21.26 -41.79
N GLY A 479 20.77 -21.33 -40.73
CA GLY A 479 19.95 -20.24 -40.22
C GLY A 479 20.56 -19.61 -38.96
N LEU A 480 19.94 -18.51 -38.53
CA LEU A 480 20.28 -17.81 -37.29
C LEU A 480 19.15 -17.96 -36.26
N LEU A 481 19.51 -18.08 -34.98
CA LEU A 481 18.56 -17.99 -33.88
C LEU A 481 18.20 -16.52 -33.62
N VAL A 482 16.91 -16.20 -33.62
CA VAL A 482 16.43 -14.86 -33.25
C VAL A 482 16.51 -14.69 -31.74
N LEU A 483 17.22 -13.66 -31.30
CA LEU A 483 17.36 -13.29 -29.89
C LEU A 483 16.29 -12.26 -29.50
N GLY A 484 15.54 -12.57 -28.45
CA GLY A 484 14.64 -11.62 -27.79
C GLY A 484 15.37 -10.75 -26.77
N SER A 485 14.79 -9.59 -26.45
CA SER A 485 15.37 -8.64 -25.50
C SER A 485 14.34 -8.06 -24.52
N ALA A 486 13.29 -8.82 -24.19
CA ALA A 486 12.35 -8.42 -23.14
C ALA A 486 12.97 -8.74 -21.77
N ASN A 487 12.90 -7.83 -20.80
CA ASN A 487 13.38 -8.09 -19.44
C ASN A 487 12.27 -8.66 -18.52
N VAL A 488 12.63 -9.11 -17.32
CA VAL A 488 11.71 -9.79 -16.40
C VAL A 488 10.58 -8.88 -15.90
N ASP A 489 10.85 -7.58 -15.73
CA ASP A 489 9.90 -6.60 -15.20
C ASP A 489 8.82 -6.24 -16.24
N GLU A 490 9.23 -6.04 -17.49
CA GLU A 490 8.33 -5.85 -18.64
C GLU A 490 7.45 -7.08 -18.87
N CYS A 491 8.05 -8.27 -18.81
CA CYS A 491 7.32 -9.54 -18.89
C CYS A 491 6.28 -9.66 -17.77
N LEU A 492 6.64 -9.33 -16.52
CA LEU A 492 5.74 -9.40 -15.36
C LEU A 492 4.56 -8.44 -15.52
N ARG A 493 4.83 -7.21 -15.95
CA ARG A 493 3.81 -6.19 -16.19
C ARG A 493 2.99 -6.47 -17.45
N GLY A 494 3.53 -7.27 -18.37
CA GLY A 494 3.05 -7.50 -19.72
C GLY A 494 3.12 -6.26 -20.61
N TYR A 495 4.15 -5.43 -20.39
CA TYR A 495 4.45 -4.23 -21.18
C TYR A 495 5.28 -4.60 -22.42
N LEU A 496 4.64 -5.33 -23.33
CA LEU A 496 5.19 -5.78 -24.60
C LEU A 496 4.05 -6.02 -25.59
N THR A 497 4.31 -5.92 -26.90
CA THR A 497 3.29 -6.25 -27.89
C THR A 497 3.27 -7.76 -28.10
N LYS A 498 2.10 -8.39 -28.00
CA LYS A 498 2.00 -9.82 -28.29
C LYS A 498 2.39 -10.08 -29.75
N TYR A 499 3.40 -10.92 -29.96
CA TYR A 499 4.02 -11.27 -31.25
C TYR A 499 4.83 -10.15 -31.93
N ASP A 500 5.44 -9.25 -31.16
CA ASP A 500 6.55 -8.42 -31.64
C ASP A 500 7.91 -9.10 -31.41
N CYS A 501 9.02 -8.35 -31.46
CA CYS A 501 10.37 -8.86 -31.19
C CYS A 501 10.60 -9.36 -29.74
N SER A 502 9.62 -9.23 -28.83
CA SER A 502 9.61 -9.97 -27.56
C SER A 502 9.33 -11.47 -27.75
N SER A 503 8.76 -11.84 -28.91
CA SER A 503 8.58 -13.21 -29.39
C SER A 503 9.71 -13.54 -30.37
N ALA A 504 10.66 -14.33 -29.90
CA ALA A 504 11.89 -14.74 -30.56
C ALA A 504 12.12 -16.23 -30.29
N ASP A 505 13.27 -16.78 -30.68
CA ASP A 505 13.58 -18.20 -30.43
C ASP A 505 14.01 -18.41 -28.98
N ILE A 506 14.93 -17.56 -28.50
CA ILE A 506 15.42 -17.55 -27.12
C ILE A 506 15.68 -16.13 -26.62
N ASN A 507 15.58 -15.92 -25.30
CA ASN A 507 15.82 -14.62 -24.67
C ASN A 507 16.82 -14.73 -23.50
N PRO A 508 18.08 -14.29 -23.64
CA PRO A 508 19.09 -14.41 -22.59
C PRO A 508 18.89 -13.46 -21.41
N ILE A 509 18.04 -12.43 -21.53
CA ILE A 509 17.81 -11.43 -20.48
C ILE A 509 16.39 -11.47 -19.89
N GLY A 510 15.51 -12.37 -20.36
CA GLY A 510 14.12 -12.42 -19.92
C GLY A 510 13.92 -12.80 -18.45
N GLY A 511 14.95 -13.36 -17.81
CA GLY A 511 14.99 -13.60 -16.37
C GLY A 511 15.69 -12.52 -15.55
N ILE A 512 16.14 -11.39 -16.13
CA ILE A 512 16.97 -10.38 -15.46
C ILE A 512 16.19 -9.07 -15.26
N SER A 513 16.35 -8.44 -14.09
CA SER A 513 15.73 -7.15 -13.75
C SER A 513 16.27 -5.99 -14.56
N LYS A 514 15.45 -4.97 -14.85
CA LYS A 514 15.90 -3.75 -15.54
C LYS A 514 17.00 -3.04 -14.77
N THR A 515 16.93 -3.07 -13.43
CA THR A 515 17.95 -2.48 -12.56
C THR A 515 19.29 -3.19 -12.71
N ASP A 516 19.29 -4.53 -12.76
CA ASP A 516 20.52 -5.29 -12.91
C ASP A 516 21.09 -5.17 -14.33
N LEU A 517 20.24 -5.03 -15.36
CA LEU A 517 20.70 -4.74 -16.72
C LEU A 517 21.43 -3.39 -16.80
N ARG A 518 20.98 -2.36 -16.08
CA ARG A 518 21.69 -1.07 -16.00
C ARG A 518 23.07 -1.23 -15.34
N SER A 519 23.15 -1.94 -14.23
CA SER A 519 24.42 -2.23 -13.55
C SER A 519 25.36 -3.07 -14.43
N PHE A 520 24.83 -4.05 -15.14
CA PHE A 520 25.59 -4.88 -16.07
C PHE A 520 26.14 -4.07 -17.27
N ILE A 521 25.38 -3.13 -17.81
CA ILE A 521 25.89 -2.21 -18.85
C ILE A 521 27.03 -1.35 -18.31
N GLN A 522 26.93 -0.86 -17.07
CA GLN A 522 28.03 -0.16 -16.41
C GLN A 522 29.28 -1.05 -16.28
N TYR A 523 29.11 -2.30 -15.84
CA TYR A 523 30.18 -3.29 -15.81
C TYR A 523 30.82 -3.52 -17.19
N CYS A 524 30.03 -3.57 -18.27
CA CYS A 524 30.53 -3.74 -19.63
C CYS A 524 31.34 -2.53 -20.12
N ILE A 525 30.97 -1.31 -19.72
CA ILE A 525 31.76 -0.10 -20.05
C ILE A 525 33.19 -0.24 -19.51
N GLU A 526 33.32 -0.73 -18.29
CA GLU A 526 34.60 -0.83 -17.57
C GLU A 526 35.42 -2.05 -17.99
N ASN A 527 34.78 -3.22 -18.17
CA ASN A 527 35.48 -4.48 -18.39
C ASN A 527 35.57 -4.89 -19.87
N PHE A 528 34.66 -4.39 -20.72
CA PHE A 528 34.60 -4.74 -22.15
C PHE A 528 35.11 -3.61 -23.05
N ASN A 529 35.42 -2.43 -22.48
CA ASN A 529 35.91 -1.25 -23.19
C ASN A 529 34.96 -0.76 -24.31
N LEU A 530 33.66 -0.88 -24.10
CA LEU A 530 32.62 -0.44 -25.05
C LEU A 530 32.16 0.98 -24.71
N SER A 531 32.73 2.00 -25.36
CA SER A 531 32.51 3.42 -25.02
C SER A 531 31.10 3.92 -25.33
N VAL A 532 30.44 3.39 -26.36
CA VAL A 532 29.09 3.79 -26.79
C VAL A 532 28.03 3.51 -25.72
N LEU A 533 28.26 2.51 -24.87
CA LEU A 533 27.35 2.13 -23.80
C LEU A 533 27.11 3.27 -22.80
N ARG A 534 28.06 4.22 -22.65
CA ARG A 534 27.87 5.43 -21.83
C ARG A 534 26.70 6.28 -22.36
N SER A 535 26.64 6.47 -23.68
CA SER A 535 25.55 7.21 -24.33
C SER A 535 24.21 6.46 -24.18
N ILE A 536 24.23 5.13 -24.32
CA ILE A 536 23.03 4.29 -24.14
C ILE A 536 22.50 4.37 -22.70
N LEU A 537 23.38 4.34 -21.70
CA LEU A 537 22.99 4.39 -20.28
C LEU A 537 22.42 5.75 -19.87
N SER A 538 22.93 6.84 -20.46
CA SER A 538 22.44 8.21 -20.24
C SER A 538 21.16 8.55 -20.99
N ALA A 539 20.81 7.78 -22.04
CA ALA A 539 19.63 8.05 -22.84
C ALA A 539 18.33 7.76 -22.04
N PRO A 540 17.28 8.59 -22.21
CA PRO A 540 15.99 8.32 -21.59
C PRO A 540 15.36 7.05 -22.19
N PRO A 541 14.79 6.14 -21.39
CA PRO A 541 14.14 4.94 -21.89
C PRO A 541 12.82 5.31 -22.60
N THR A 542 12.76 5.06 -23.91
CA THR A 542 11.58 5.32 -24.75
C THR A 542 11.52 4.34 -25.94
N ALA A 543 10.32 4.04 -26.41
CA ALA A 543 10.09 3.10 -27.51
C ALA A 543 10.07 3.74 -28.92
N GLU A 544 10.12 5.07 -29.06
CA GLU A 544 10.08 5.81 -30.35
C GLU A 544 9.07 5.27 -31.39
N LEU A 545 7.86 4.85 -30.93
CA LEU A 545 6.80 4.31 -31.79
C LEU A 545 5.73 5.33 -32.17
N GLU A 546 5.72 6.50 -31.52
CA GLU A 546 4.84 7.64 -31.81
C GLU A 546 5.65 8.77 -32.47
N PRO A 547 5.02 9.58 -33.34
CA PRO A 547 5.65 10.78 -33.88
C PRO A 547 6.13 11.71 -32.77
N LEU A 548 7.34 12.25 -32.93
CA LEU A 548 7.87 13.27 -32.03
C LEU A 548 7.04 14.55 -32.16
N ALA A 549 6.61 15.14 -31.03
CA ALA A 549 6.01 16.48 -31.02
C ALA A 549 7.13 17.51 -30.84
N ASP A 550 7.25 18.47 -31.76
CA ASP A 550 8.29 19.52 -31.75
C ASP A 550 9.73 18.99 -31.63
N GLY A 551 10.00 17.79 -32.14
CA GLY A 551 11.32 17.15 -32.10
C GLY A 551 11.74 16.61 -30.73
N GLN A 552 10.83 16.57 -29.74
CA GLN A 552 11.10 16.05 -28.40
C GLN A 552 10.39 14.71 -28.13
N ILE A 553 11.06 13.85 -27.36
CA ILE A 553 10.53 12.58 -26.87
C ILE A 553 9.45 12.88 -25.83
N LEU A 554 8.19 12.60 -26.16
CA LEU A 554 7.05 12.97 -25.33
C LEU A 554 6.88 12.05 -24.09
N GLN A 555 7.35 10.80 -24.15
CA GLN A 555 6.95 9.77 -23.18
C GLN A 555 8.05 8.72 -22.92
N THR A 556 8.32 8.45 -21.63
CA THR A 556 9.19 7.36 -21.17
C THR A 556 8.39 6.09 -20.87
N ASP A 557 9.07 4.94 -20.89
CA ASP A 557 8.42 3.64 -20.62
C ASP A 557 7.76 3.59 -19.23
N GLU A 558 8.42 4.13 -18.21
CA GLU A 558 7.89 4.17 -16.83
C GLU A 558 6.64 5.05 -16.72
N ALA A 559 6.59 6.15 -17.47
CA ALA A 559 5.43 7.03 -17.53
C ALA A 559 4.24 6.32 -18.21
N ASP A 560 4.47 5.55 -19.28
CA ASP A 560 3.41 4.77 -19.94
C ASP A 560 2.93 3.58 -19.07
N MET A 561 3.85 2.89 -18.40
CA MET A 561 3.49 1.81 -17.49
C MET A 561 2.71 2.30 -16.27
N GLY A 562 2.93 3.55 -15.85
CA GLY A 562 2.37 4.18 -14.65
C GLY A 562 3.04 3.71 -13.34
N MET A 563 4.27 3.20 -13.43
CA MET A 563 5.08 2.71 -12.32
C MET A 563 6.55 2.62 -12.75
N THR A 564 7.45 2.81 -11.80
CA THR A 564 8.89 2.71 -12.06
C THR A 564 9.35 1.25 -12.09
N TYR A 565 10.50 0.98 -12.73
CA TYR A 565 11.11 -0.36 -12.71
C TYR A 565 11.46 -0.80 -11.28
N ALA A 566 11.89 0.12 -10.41
CA ALA A 566 12.16 -0.19 -9.01
C ALA A 566 10.91 -0.66 -8.25
N GLU A 567 9.76 -0.02 -8.51
CA GLU A 567 8.47 -0.47 -7.96
C GLU A 567 8.07 -1.84 -8.54
N LEU A 568 8.26 -2.06 -9.85
CA LEU A 568 7.95 -3.33 -10.51
C LEU A 568 8.74 -4.51 -9.95
N SER A 569 10.05 -4.37 -9.80
CA SER A 569 10.88 -5.43 -9.22
C SER A 569 10.46 -5.73 -7.78
N MET A 570 10.06 -4.71 -7.01
CA MET A 570 9.51 -4.91 -5.65
C MET A 570 8.17 -5.66 -5.68
N TYR A 571 7.24 -5.30 -6.57
CA TYR A 571 5.99 -6.04 -6.76
C TYR A 571 6.25 -7.49 -7.17
N GLY A 572 7.20 -7.73 -8.07
CA GLY A 572 7.63 -9.06 -8.51
C GLY A 572 8.12 -9.93 -7.34
N LYS A 573 9.07 -9.40 -6.55
CA LYS A 573 9.61 -10.08 -5.36
C LYS A 573 8.52 -10.34 -4.32
N LEU A 574 7.66 -9.37 -4.02
CA LEU A 574 6.56 -9.56 -3.07
C LEU A 574 5.55 -10.61 -3.55
N ARG A 575 5.19 -10.57 -4.84
CA ARG A 575 4.23 -11.50 -5.46
C ARG A 575 4.77 -12.92 -5.49
N LYS A 576 6.00 -13.13 -5.98
CA LYS A 576 6.54 -14.46 -6.26
C LYS A 576 7.39 -15.03 -5.13
N ILE A 577 8.26 -14.24 -4.49
CA ILE A 577 9.11 -14.73 -3.38
C ILE A 577 8.29 -14.75 -2.09
N SER A 578 7.72 -13.59 -1.69
CA SER A 578 6.89 -13.48 -0.47
C SER A 578 5.46 -14.01 -0.64
N LYS A 579 5.11 -14.58 -1.80
CA LYS A 579 3.80 -15.22 -2.08
C LYS A 579 2.59 -14.33 -1.79
N CYS A 580 2.72 -13.01 -1.99
CA CYS A 580 1.68 -12.04 -1.64
C CYS A 580 0.62 -11.88 -2.74
N GLY A 581 -0.65 -12.05 -2.38
CA GLY A 581 -1.78 -11.53 -3.16
C GLY A 581 -1.98 -10.02 -2.96
N PRO A 582 -3.03 -9.41 -3.56
CA PRO A 582 -3.25 -7.96 -3.51
C PRO A 582 -3.29 -7.40 -2.08
N TYR A 583 -4.05 -8.02 -1.19
CA TYR A 583 -4.19 -7.53 0.18
C TYR A 583 -2.90 -7.67 0.99
N SER A 584 -2.23 -8.82 0.93
CA SER A 584 -0.97 -9.06 1.63
C SER A 584 0.14 -8.12 1.15
N MET A 585 0.18 -7.84 -0.17
CA MET A 585 1.12 -6.89 -0.75
C MET A 585 0.85 -5.46 -0.24
N PHE A 586 -0.42 -5.05 -0.21
CA PHE A 586 -0.83 -3.77 0.37
C PHE A 586 -0.37 -3.63 1.84
N CYS A 587 -0.64 -4.63 2.69
CA CYS A 587 -0.22 -4.60 4.09
C CYS A 587 1.30 -4.45 4.27
N LYS A 588 2.11 -5.17 3.46
CA LYS A 588 3.58 -5.04 3.52
C LYS A 588 4.04 -3.66 3.05
N LEU A 589 3.53 -3.19 1.92
CA LEU A 589 3.96 -1.94 1.30
C LEU A 589 3.56 -0.69 2.10
N ILE A 590 2.46 -0.72 2.87
CA ILE A 590 2.13 0.41 3.76
C ILE A 590 3.27 0.68 4.75
N HIS A 591 3.90 -0.38 5.27
CA HIS A 591 5.01 -0.24 6.20
C HIS A 591 6.31 0.12 5.48
N THR A 592 6.59 -0.55 4.35
CA THR A 592 7.82 -0.32 3.58
C THR A 592 7.87 1.06 2.94
N TRP A 593 6.74 1.59 2.48
CA TRP A 593 6.65 2.89 1.78
C TRP A 593 6.02 4.00 2.64
N ARG A 594 5.97 3.83 3.96
CA ARG A 594 5.33 4.80 4.87
C ARG A 594 5.85 6.23 4.72
N GLU A 595 7.11 6.40 4.30
CA GLU A 595 7.78 7.70 4.15
C GLU A 595 7.53 8.33 2.77
N ALA A 596 7.27 7.50 1.75
CA ALA A 596 7.09 7.94 0.36
C ALA A 596 5.61 8.07 -0.03
N TYR A 597 4.74 7.23 0.53
CA TYR A 597 3.34 7.12 0.10
C TYR A 597 2.38 6.96 1.27
N SER A 598 1.22 7.63 1.14
CA SER A 598 0.07 7.40 2.03
C SER A 598 -0.56 6.02 1.79
N PRO A 599 -1.27 5.44 2.78
CA PRO A 599 -1.97 4.16 2.61
C PRO A 599 -2.93 4.16 1.41
N ALA A 600 -3.60 5.28 1.11
CA ALA A 600 -4.48 5.38 -0.06
C ALA A 600 -3.71 5.29 -1.39
N GLN A 601 -2.54 5.92 -1.48
CA GLN A 601 -1.66 5.84 -2.67
C GLN A 601 -1.10 4.43 -2.85
N VAL A 602 -0.68 3.77 -1.77
CA VAL A 602 -0.23 2.37 -1.81
C VAL A 602 -1.36 1.45 -2.30
N ALA A 603 -2.59 1.63 -1.80
CA ALA A 603 -3.75 0.88 -2.26
C ALA A 603 -3.99 1.07 -3.77
N ALA A 604 -3.95 2.31 -4.26
CA ALA A 604 -4.11 2.61 -5.68
C ALA A 604 -3.04 1.95 -6.55
N LYS A 605 -1.76 2.04 -6.13
CA LYS A 605 -0.62 1.41 -6.82
C LYS A 605 -0.74 -0.11 -6.89
N VAL A 606 -1.04 -0.77 -5.77
CA VAL A 606 -1.21 -2.24 -5.71
C VAL A 606 -2.37 -2.69 -6.60
N LYS A 607 -3.51 -1.99 -6.53
CA LYS A 607 -4.67 -2.28 -7.39
C LYS A 607 -4.34 -2.15 -8.87
N TYR A 608 -3.64 -1.08 -9.23
CA TYR A 608 -3.23 -0.83 -10.60
C TYR A 608 -2.27 -1.91 -11.11
N PHE A 609 -1.26 -2.29 -10.32
CA PHE A 609 -0.36 -3.40 -10.64
C PHE A 609 -1.13 -4.71 -10.89
N PHE A 610 -1.95 -5.18 -9.94
CA PHE A 610 -2.66 -6.45 -10.10
C PHE A 610 -3.67 -6.45 -11.24
N ARG A 611 -4.35 -5.33 -11.48
CA ARG A 611 -5.23 -5.17 -12.65
C ARG A 611 -4.45 -5.38 -13.93
N MET A 612 -3.35 -4.65 -14.09
CA MET A 612 -2.57 -4.71 -15.33
C MET A 612 -1.81 -6.03 -15.53
N TYR A 613 -1.25 -6.59 -14.45
CA TYR A 613 -0.70 -7.95 -14.43
C TYR A 613 -1.73 -8.97 -14.92
N SER A 614 -2.96 -8.93 -14.38
CA SER A 614 -3.99 -9.90 -14.72
C SER A 614 -4.55 -9.75 -16.13
N VAL A 615 -4.69 -8.52 -16.65
CA VAL A 615 -5.11 -8.24 -18.03
C VAL A 615 -4.09 -8.78 -19.02
N ASN A 616 -2.79 -8.61 -18.74
CA ASN A 616 -1.74 -8.96 -19.68
C ASN A 616 -1.17 -10.38 -19.50
N ARG A 617 -1.63 -11.17 -18.52
CA ARG A 617 -1.05 -12.50 -18.25
C ARG A 617 -1.08 -13.43 -19.45
N HIS A 618 -2.10 -13.33 -20.31
CA HIS A 618 -2.21 -14.09 -21.55
C HIS A 618 -1.05 -13.86 -22.55
N LYS A 619 -0.18 -12.86 -22.34
CA LYS A 619 1.04 -12.67 -23.13
C LYS A 619 2.16 -13.61 -22.66
N MET A 620 2.18 -13.98 -21.38
CA MET A 620 3.21 -14.87 -20.80
C MET A 620 3.06 -16.33 -21.22
N THR A 621 1.88 -16.73 -21.68
CA THR A 621 1.67 -18.09 -22.19
C THR A 621 2.38 -18.34 -23.52
N THR A 622 2.77 -17.29 -24.24
CA THR A 622 3.44 -17.36 -25.54
C THR A 622 4.70 -16.48 -25.58
N VAL A 623 5.25 -16.15 -24.42
CA VAL A 623 6.52 -15.41 -24.35
C VAL A 623 7.67 -16.34 -24.69
N THR A 624 8.72 -15.78 -25.28
CA THR A 624 9.96 -16.49 -25.61
C THR A 624 10.54 -17.20 -24.39
N PRO A 625 11.02 -18.45 -24.50
CA PRO A 625 11.76 -19.10 -23.43
C PRO A 625 13.00 -18.28 -23.07
N ALA A 626 13.16 -18.02 -21.78
CA ALA A 626 14.20 -17.12 -21.29
C ALA A 626 15.11 -17.80 -20.26
N TYR A 627 16.39 -17.44 -20.31
CA TYR A 627 17.37 -17.81 -19.30
C TYR A 627 16.82 -17.55 -17.89
N HIS A 628 16.87 -18.56 -17.02
CA HIS A 628 16.44 -18.40 -15.65
C HIS A 628 17.55 -17.73 -14.82
N ALA A 629 17.26 -16.58 -14.21
CA ALA A 629 18.18 -15.87 -13.33
C ALA A 629 17.47 -15.43 -12.03
N GLU A 630 16.43 -14.60 -12.14
CA GLU A 630 15.70 -14.10 -10.98
C GLU A 630 14.65 -15.09 -10.46
N ASN A 631 14.65 -15.31 -9.14
CA ASN A 631 13.68 -16.16 -8.42
C ASN A 631 12.25 -15.60 -8.37
N TYR A 632 12.00 -14.48 -9.07
CA TYR A 632 10.66 -13.92 -9.23
C TYR A 632 10.17 -13.90 -10.68
N SER A 633 10.82 -14.65 -11.58
CA SER A 633 10.44 -14.76 -12.99
C SER A 633 8.94 -15.05 -13.17
N PRO A 634 8.26 -14.36 -14.11
CA PRO A 634 6.85 -14.57 -14.41
C PRO A 634 6.62 -15.67 -15.45
N ASP A 635 7.65 -16.42 -15.89
CA ASP A 635 7.47 -17.47 -16.90
C ASP A 635 6.39 -18.49 -16.49
N ASP A 636 5.48 -18.78 -17.43
CA ASP A 636 4.32 -19.65 -17.21
C ASP A 636 4.58 -21.13 -17.55
N ASN A 637 5.68 -21.46 -18.23
CA ASN A 637 5.91 -22.81 -18.75
C ASN A 637 6.41 -23.81 -17.70
N ARG A 638 7.15 -23.36 -16.67
CA ARG A 638 7.70 -24.23 -15.60
C ARG A 638 7.76 -23.55 -14.24
N PHE A 639 8.09 -22.26 -14.19
CA PHE A 639 8.47 -21.62 -12.92
C PHE A 639 7.28 -20.98 -12.18
N ASP A 640 6.38 -20.30 -12.88
CA ASP A 640 5.26 -19.56 -12.29
C ASP A 640 3.93 -19.92 -12.94
N LEU A 641 3.50 -21.17 -12.73
CA LEU A 641 2.19 -21.67 -13.19
C LEU A 641 1.04 -20.84 -12.59
N ARG A 642 0.28 -20.16 -13.44
CA ARG A 642 -0.81 -19.27 -13.02
C ARG A 642 -1.97 -19.31 -14.02
N PRO A 643 -3.21 -18.97 -13.61
CA PRO A 643 -4.27 -18.68 -14.56
C PRO A 643 -3.84 -17.57 -15.53
N PHE A 644 -4.29 -17.63 -16.78
CA PHE A 644 -4.15 -16.52 -17.73
C PHE A 644 -5.48 -15.82 -18.03
N LEU A 645 -6.61 -16.43 -17.62
CA LEU A 645 -7.94 -15.83 -17.63
C LEU A 645 -8.35 -15.48 -16.19
N TYR A 646 -8.15 -14.22 -15.81
CA TYR A 646 -8.50 -13.72 -14.49
C TYR A 646 -9.79 -12.90 -14.50
N ASN A 647 -10.47 -12.83 -13.36
CA ASN A 647 -11.33 -11.68 -13.07
C ASN A 647 -10.45 -10.47 -12.74
N THR A 648 -10.18 -9.64 -13.75
CA THR A 648 -9.26 -8.50 -13.68
C THR A 648 -9.75 -7.35 -12.80
N SER A 649 -11.01 -7.41 -12.33
CA SER A 649 -11.53 -6.46 -11.35
C SER A 649 -11.05 -6.73 -9.93
N TRP A 650 -10.59 -7.97 -9.64
CA TRP A 650 -10.18 -8.41 -8.30
C TRP A 650 -11.18 -7.97 -7.21
N SER A 651 -12.47 -8.06 -7.52
CA SER A 651 -13.54 -7.35 -6.82
C SER A 651 -13.58 -7.59 -5.32
N TRP A 652 -13.34 -8.83 -4.88
CA TRP A 652 -13.27 -9.18 -3.46
C TRP A 652 -12.04 -8.56 -2.78
N GLN A 653 -10.86 -8.79 -3.36
CA GLN A 653 -9.58 -8.37 -2.79
C GLN A 653 -9.48 -6.85 -2.72
N PHE A 654 -9.93 -6.14 -3.76
CA PHE A 654 -9.90 -4.69 -3.82
C PHE A 654 -10.90 -4.06 -2.86
N ARG A 655 -12.12 -4.62 -2.76
CA ARG A 655 -13.10 -4.19 -1.74
C ARG A 655 -12.58 -4.39 -0.33
N TYR A 656 -11.87 -5.50 -0.07
CA TYR A 656 -11.30 -5.75 1.26
C TYR A 656 -10.17 -4.77 1.61
N ILE A 657 -9.33 -4.39 0.64
CA ILE A 657 -8.36 -3.30 0.78
C ILE A 657 -9.08 -2.00 1.14
N ASP A 658 -10.15 -1.65 0.40
CA ASP A 658 -10.91 -0.41 0.64
C ASP A 658 -11.60 -0.38 2.00
N GLN A 659 -12.18 -1.51 2.42
CA GLN A 659 -12.80 -1.61 3.75
C GLN A 659 -11.77 -1.41 4.85
N LYS A 660 -10.59 -2.03 4.74
CA LYS A 660 -9.52 -1.86 5.73
C LYS A 660 -8.96 -0.45 5.72
N LEU A 661 -8.73 0.13 4.54
CA LEU A 661 -8.32 1.53 4.41
C LEU A 661 -9.37 2.46 5.02
N GLY A 662 -10.65 2.23 4.76
CA GLY A 662 -11.76 3.00 5.33
C GLY A 662 -11.84 2.89 6.85
N ILE A 663 -11.65 1.70 7.42
CA ILE A 663 -11.56 1.50 8.88
C ILE A 663 -10.33 2.20 9.44
N THR A 664 -9.17 2.11 8.79
CA THR A 664 -7.95 2.78 9.26
C THR A 664 -8.10 4.30 9.21
N ILE A 665 -8.66 4.86 8.14
CA ILE A 665 -8.98 6.29 8.04
C ILE A 665 -9.99 6.67 9.13
N PHE A 666 -11.03 5.87 9.34
CA PHE A 666 -12.00 6.09 10.41
C PHE A 666 -11.35 6.06 11.80
N ILE A 667 -10.45 5.11 12.07
CA ILE A 667 -9.73 5.04 13.35
C ILE A 667 -8.78 6.22 13.49
N ILE A 668 -8.06 6.64 12.45
CA ILE A 668 -7.18 7.82 12.51
C ILE A 668 -8.00 9.08 12.79
N LEU A 669 -9.13 9.26 12.10
CA LEU A 669 -10.05 10.37 12.35
C LEU A 669 -10.66 10.28 13.76
N ALA A 670 -11.10 9.10 14.19
CA ALA A 670 -11.63 8.87 15.53
C ALA A 670 -10.57 9.07 16.62
N LEU A 671 -9.31 8.70 16.36
CA LEU A 671 -8.18 8.96 17.24
C LEU A 671 -7.85 10.45 17.30
N ALA A 672 -8.00 11.20 16.22
CA ALA A 672 -7.94 12.67 16.27
C ALA A 672 -9.08 13.28 17.13
N PHE A 673 -10.20 12.56 17.30
CA PHE A 673 -11.26 12.93 18.26
C PHE A 673 -11.04 12.37 19.68
N ILE A 674 -10.24 11.30 19.84
CA ILE A 674 -9.92 10.63 21.13
C ILE A 674 -8.59 11.14 21.71
N GLU A 675 -7.75 11.81 20.92
CA GLU A 675 -6.62 12.60 21.40
C GLU A 675 -7.20 13.63 22.36
N LYS A 676 -7.05 13.32 23.66
CA LYS A 676 -7.81 13.96 24.73
C LYS A 676 -7.66 15.47 24.57
N PRO A 677 -8.75 16.23 24.37
CA PRO A 677 -8.64 17.65 24.60
C PRO A 677 -8.18 17.77 26.06
N SER A 678 -7.12 18.53 26.27
CA SER A 678 -6.48 18.83 27.56
C SER A 678 -7.46 19.49 28.58
N SER A 679 -8.74 19.59 28.23
CA SER A 679 -9.88 19.96 29.06
C SER A 679 -10.51 18.82 29.86
N LEU A 680 -10.17 17.54 29.59
CA LEU A 680 -10.73 16.37 30.30
C LEU A 680 -9.69 15.64 31.17
N THR A 681 -8.77 16.37 31.80
CA THR A 681 -8.03 15.87 32.98
C THR A 681 -8.98 15.77 34.17
N LEU A 682 -8.81 14.71 34.98
CA LEU A 682 -9.67 14.32 36.12
C LEU A 682 -9.68 15.32 37.30
N THR A 683 -9.18 16.53 37.11
CA THR A 683 -9.09 17.57 38.14
C THR A 683 -9.42 18.93 37.52
N SER A 684 -10.62 19.44 37.83
CA SER A 684 -11.07 20.80 37.49
C SER A 684 -10.53 21.88 38.45
N ASP A 685 -9.44 21.60 39.18
CA ASP A 685 -8.87 22.51 40.18
C ASP A 685 -7.76 23.37 39.53
N LEU A 686 -7.99 24.69 39.47
CA LEU A 686 -7.12 25.69 38.84
C LEU A 686 -5.71 25.81 39.45
N ARG A 687 -5.46 25.16 40.59
CA ARG A 687 -4.21 25.27 41.36
C ARG A 687 -3.06 24.38 40.88
N TYR A 688 -3.32 23.41 40.01
CA TYR A 688 -2.33 22.40 39.57
C TYR A 688 -2.06 22.42 38.07
N ARG A 689 -2.23 23.57 37.41
CA ARG A 689 -1.90 23.73 35.99
C ARG A 689 -0.42 24.07 35.86
N SER A 690 0.34 23.28 35.09
CA SER A 690 1.69 23.66 34.67
C SER A 690 1.65 24.81 33.67
N ASP A 691 2.67 25.66 33.66
CA ASP A 691 2.73 26.85 32.81
C ASP A 691 2.63 26.51 31.31
N PRO A 692 1.95 27.34 30.49
CA PRO A 692 1.88 27.14 29.05
C PRO A 692 3.26 27.25 28.40
N TRP A 693 3.52 26.42 27.39
CA TRP A 693 4.69 26.58 26.53
C TRP A 693 4.47 27.75 25.57
N ASP A 694 5.30 28.79 25.68
CA ASP A 694 5.34 29.91 24.73
C ASP A 694 6.33 29.60 23.59
N PRO A 695 5.85 29.33 22.36
CA PRO A 695 6.75 29.18 21.22
C PRO A 695 7.38 30.54 20.86
N PRO A 696 8.64 30.56 20.40
CA PRO A 696 9.31 31.80 20.02
C PRO A 696 8.59 32.52 18.85
N CYS A 697 8.59 33.86 18.91
CA CYS A 697 7.97 34.74 17.93
C CYS A 697 8.44 34.40 16.50
N GLY A 698 7.50 34.28 15.55
CA GLY A 698 7.80 33.88 14.16
C GLY A 698 7.33 32.48 13.78
N VAL A 699 7.16 31.54 14.72
CA VAL A 699 6.80 30.15 14.39
C VAL A 699 5.36 30.04 13.89
N THR A 700 4.42 30.73 14.53
CA THR A 700 3.01 30.76 14.11
C THR A 700 2.84 31.47 12.77
N GLU A 701 3.56 32.58 12.56
CA GLU A 701 3.54 33.34 11.30
C GLU A 701 4.18 32.55 10.16
N SER A 702 5.23 31.76 10.45
CA SER A 702 5.86 30.86 9.47
C SER A 702 4.91 29.73 9.05
N ILE A 703 4.17 29.16 10.00
CA ILE A 703 3.17 28.12 9.74
C ILE A 703 2.01 28.67 8.90
N GLU A 704 1.56 29.89 9.18
CA GLU A 704 0.50 30.56 8.40
C GLU A 704 0.96 30.89 6.97
N ILE A 705 2.20 31.36 6.78
CA ILE A 705 2.77 31.63 5.45
C ILE A 705 2.92 30.33 4.64
N VAL A 706 3.38 29.24 5.28
CA VAL A 706 3.49 27.94 4.61
C VAL A 706 2.11 27.40 4.21
N CYS A 707 1.10 27.54 5.07
CA CYS A 707 -0.28 27.17 4.75
C CYS A 707 -0.84 28.02 3.58
N LEU A 708 -0.53 29.32 3.54
CA LEU A 708 -0.94 30.22 2.46
C LEU A 708 -0.27 29.85 1.12
N LEU A 709 1.01 29.47 1.15
CA LEU A 709 1.74 29.02 -0.04
C LEU A 709 1.24 27.67 -0.56
N ILE A 710 0.90 26.74 0.34
CA ILE A 710 0.26 25.47 -0.02
C ILE A 710 -1.13 25.72 -0.63
N PHE A 711 -1.89 26.67 -0.08
CA PHE A 711 -3.18 27.08 -0.62
C PHE A 711 -3.06 27.73 -2.00
N ALA A 712 -2.08 28.62 -2.20
CA ALA A 712 -1.80 29.24 -3.50
C ALA A 712 -1.36 28.22 -4.56
N ALA A 713 -0.58 27.21 -4.15
CA ALA A 713 -0.18 26.11 -5.01
C ALA A 713 -1.38 25.21 -5.39
N ASP A 714 -2.26 24.87 -4.44
CA ASP A 714 -3.47 24.08 -4.69
C ASP A 714 -4.46 24.82 -5.62
N VAL A 715 -4.62 26.14 -5.44
CA VAL A 715 -5.41 27.00 -6.33
C VAL A 715 -4.81 27.05 -7.74
N SER A 716 -3.49 27.17 -7.86
CA SER A 716 -2.81 27.21 -9.16
C SER A 716 -2.91 25.88 -9.91
N VAL A 717 -2.80 24.75 -9.20
CA VAL A 717 -2.93 23.40 -9.79
C VAL A 717 -4.37 23.13 -10.23
N LYS A 718 -5.38 23.57 -9.46
CA LYS A 718 -6.79 23.38 -9.80
C LYS A 718 -7.29 24.32 -10.91
N CYS A 719 -6.75 25.55 -10.98
CA CYS A 719 -6.99 26.44 -12.12
C CYS A 719 -6.43 25.86 -13.43
N ASN A 720 -5.23 25.27 -13.40
CA ASN A 720 -4.65 24.64 -14.60
C ASN A 720 -5.40 23.37 -15.04
N ALA A 721 -5.97 22.61 -14.10
CA ALA A 721 -6.72 21.40 -14.43
C ALA A 721 -8.08 21.65 -15.13
N SER A 722 -8.62 22.87 -15.09
CA SER A 722 -9.96 23.19 -15.65
C SER A 722 -9.95 23.90 -17.01
N LEU A 723 -8.78 24.28 -17.54
CA LEU A 723 -8.65 24.97 -18.83
C LEU A 723 -8.74 24.03 -20.06
N GLY A 724 -9.05 22.75 -19.86
CA GLY A 724 -9.01 21.71 -20.90
C GLY A 724 -10.31 21.39 -21.65
N SER A 725 -11.40 22.17 -21.53
CA SER A 725 -12.66 21.89 -22.25
C SER A 725 -13.25 23.15 -22.94
N PRO A 726 -13.66 23.11 -24.23
CA PRO A 726 -13.91 24.34 -25.00
C PRO A 726 -15.31 24.95 -24.85
N SER A 727 -16.13 24.54 -23.87
CA SER A 727 -17.55 24.93 -23.83
C SER A 727 -18.11 25.33 -22.47
N MET A 728 -17.28 25.83 -21.55
CA MET A 728 -17.75 26.41 -20.29
C MET A 728 -17.13 27.78 -20.10
N SER A 729 -17.96 28.83 -20.16
CA SER A 729 -17.52 30.21 -19.95
C SER A 729 -16.89 30.36 -18.57
N PHE A 730 -15.75 31.06 -18.50
CA PHE A 730 -14.95 31.32 -17.29
C PHE A 730 -15.79 31.79 -16.08
N TYR A 731 -16.92 32.44 -16.35
CA TYR A 731 -17.94 32.83 -15.37
C TYR A 731 -18.52 31.67 -14.54
N HIS A 732 -18.83 30.52 -15.14
CA HIS A 732 -19.41 29.39 -14.41
C HIS A 732 -18.41 28.73 -13.46
N VAL A 733 -17.12 28.73 -13.82
CA VAL A 733 -16.06 28.17 -12.98
C VAL A 733 -15.76 29.11 -11.82
N TRP A 734 -15.67 30.42 -12.08
CA TRP A 734 -15.43 31.44 -11.05
C TRP A 734 -16.53 31.45 -9.97
N ASP A 735 -17.80 31.41 -10.37
CA ASP A 735 -18.92 31.51 -9.43
C ASP A 735 -19.12 30.22 -8.61
N ALA A 736 -18.97 29.05 -9.24
CA ALA A 736 -19.17 27.76 -8.57
C ALA A 736 -18.03 27.35 -7.62
N THR A 737 -16.79 27.77 -7.88
CA THR A 737 -15.64 27.44 -7.02
C THR A 737 -15.34 28.53 -5.99
N PHE A 738 -15.35 29.81 -6.39
CA PHE A 738 -14.92 30.90 -5.52
C PHE A 738 -16.03 31.39 -4.58
N CYS A 739 -17.25 31.62 -5.07
CA CYS A 739 -18.34 32.22 -4.28
C CYS A 739 -19.06 31.22 -3.35
N GLN A 740 -19.30 29.98 -3.79
CA GLN A 740 -20.26 29.11 -3.10
C GLN A 740 -19.64 28.00 -2.21
N LYS A 741 -18.37 27.62 -2.42
CA LYS A 741 -17.73 26.55 -1.63
C LYS A 741 -16.52 27.03 -0.82
N GLN A 742 -15.64 27.84 -1.39
CA GLN A 742 -14.49 28.39 -0.66
C GLN A 742 -14.84 29.61 0.20
N GLY A 743 -15.72 30.51 -0.27
CA GLY A 743 -16.21 31.64 0.51
C GLY A 743 -16.91 31.21 1.81
N THR A 744 -17.69 30.13 1.78
CA THR A 744 -18.37 29.59 2.97
C THR A 744 -17.41 28.89 3.94
N TYR A 745 -16.35 28.25 3.42
CA TYR A 745 -15.32 27.61 4.23
C TYR A 745 -14.43 28.64 4.94
N PHE A 746 -14.03 29.69 4.22
CA PHE A 746 -13.31 30.82 4.81
C PHE A 746 -14.17 31.56 5.83
N LEU A 747 -15.45 31.80 5.50
CA LEU A 747 -16.42 32.40 6.40
C LEU A 747 -16.60 31.57 7.67
N MET A 748 -16.82 30.25 7.56
CA MET A 748 -17.00 29.40 8.74
C MET A 748 -15.74 29.29 9.58
N ASN A 749 -14.56 29.20 8.97
CA ASN A 749 -13.31 29.16 9.73
C ASN A 749 -13.01 30.51 10.42
N LEU A 750 -13.26 31.64 9.76
CA LEU A 750 -13.13 32.97 10.36
C LEU A 750 -14.15 33.18 11.48
N LEU A 751 -15.41 32.81 11.26
CA LEU A 751 -16.48 32.92 12.26
C LEU A 751 -16.17 32.03 13.47
N THR A 752 -15.68 30.80 13.24
CA THR A 752 -15.30 29.87 14.31
C THR A 752 -14.08 30.37 15.08
N ALA A 753 -13.08 30.92 14.39
CA ALA A 753 -11.90 31.51 15.03
C ALA A 753 -12.25 32.74 15.88
N VAL A 754 -13.10 33.64 15.38
CA VAL A 754 -13.56 34.83 16.12
C VAL A 754 -14.45 34.45 17.29
N ILE A 755 -15.43 33.55 17.08
CA ILE A 755 -16.28 33.03 18.16
C ILE A 755 -15.43 32.35 19.23
N TYR A 756 -14.46 31.51 18.85
CA TYR A 756 -13.61 30.82 19.81
C TYR A 756 -12.74 31.78 20.62
N ASN A 757 -12.11 32.77 19.95
CA ASN A 757 -11.23 33.72 20.63
C ASN A 757 -12.01 34.66 21.56
N GLN A 758 -13.20 35.09 21.13
CA GLN A 758 -14.07 35.95 21.92
C GLN A 758 -14.76 35.18 23.06
N PHE A 759 -15.17 33.91 22.84
CA PHE A 759 -15.74 33.06 23.88
C PHE A 759 -14.71 32.67 24.95
N ARG A 760 -13.48 32.32 24.54
CA ARG A 760 -12.39 32.01 25.47
C ARG A 760 -12.01 33.21 26.33
N GLY A 761 -11.88 34.40 25.74
CA GLY A 761 -11.59 35.63 26.47
C GLY A 761 -12.72 36.06 27.41
N TYR A 762 -13.97 36.03 26.93
CA TYR A 762 -15.12 36.51 27.69
C TYR A 762 -15.50 35.55 28.84
N LEU A 763 -15.44 34.23 28.62
CA LEU A 763 -15.83 33.26 29.65
C LEU A 763 -14.83 33.23 30.82
N LEU A 764 -13.53 33.24 30.55
CA LEU A 764 -12.49 33.25 31.59
C LEU A 764 -12.49 34.57 32.37
N ILE A 765 -12.50 35.70 31.67
CA ILE A 765 -12.46 37.02 32.30
C ILE A 765 -13.77 37.31 33.03
N SER A 766 -14.94 37.02 32.45
CA SER A 766 -16.25 37.28 33.08
C SER A 766 -16.49 36.41 34.31
N ILE A 767 -16.10 35.13 34.30
CA ILE A 767 -16.29 34.25 35.46
C ILE A 767 -15.29 34.63 36.56
N GLN A 768 -14.03 34.90 36.22
CA GLN A 768 -13.02 35.32 37.20
C GLN A 768 -13.36 36.67 37.81
N THR A 769 -13.71 37.69 37.00
CA THR A 769 -14.11 39.02 37.51
C THR A 769 -15.42 38.99 38.29
N SER A 770 -16.41 38.18 37.89
CA SER A 770 -17.67 38.04 38.65
C SER A 770 -17.47 37.39 40.01
N ILE A 771 -16.63 36.35 40.11
CA ILE A 771 -16.35 35.65 41.38
C ILE A 771 -15.46 36.53 42.28
N LEU A 772 -14.45 37.20 41.72
CA LEU A 772 -13.60 38.14 42.46
C LEU A 772 -14.37 39.36 42.96
N ARG A 773 -15.17 40.05 42.12
CA ARG A 773 -15.99 41.19 42.54
C ARG A 773 -17.00 40.82 43.63
N ARG A 774 -17.61 39.63 43.54
CA ARG A 774 -18.55 39.15 44.57
C ARG A 774 -17.86 38.87 45.90
N ARG A 775 -16.70 38.21 45.90
CA ARG A 775 -15.93 37.94 47.13
C ARG A 775 -15.34 39.20 47.74
N LEU A 776 -14.84 40.11 46.91
CA LEU A 776 -14.34 41.41 47.35
C LEU A 776 -15.48 42.22 47.96
N GLY A 777 -16.63 42.35 47.28
CA GLY A 777 -17.80 43.09 47.78
C GLY A 777 -18.39 42.54 49.08
N ILE A 778 -18.44 41.21 49.28
CA ILE A 778 -18.88 40.60 50.56
C ILE A 778 -17.88 40.92 51.68
N ARG A 779 -16.58 40.91 51.39
CA ARG A 779 -15.53 41.21 52.36
C ARG A 779 -15.48 42.70 52.71
N THR A 780 -15.63 43.58 51.72
CA THR A 780 -15.75 45.03 51.95
C THR A 780 -17.01 45.39 52.73
N ALA A 781 -18.14 44.72 52.46
CA ALA A 781 -19.37 44.88 53.24
C ALA A 781 -19.20 44.42 54.70
N PHE A 782 -18.49 43.30 54.93
CA PHE A 782 -18.16 42.83 56.28
C PHE A 782 -17.26 43.84 57.02
N GLU A 783 -16.25 44.39 56.35
CA GLU A 783 -15.32 45.37 56.92
C GLU A 783 -16.03 46.70 57.24
N VAL A 784 -16.89 47.23 56.36
CA VAL A 784 -17.67 48.45 56.61
C VAL A 784 -18.63 48.29 57.79
N LEU A 785 -19.33 47.16 57.87
CA LEU A 785 -20.24 46.87 58.98
C LEU A 785 -19.51 46.57 60.30
N CYS A 786 -18.22 46.21 60.25
CA CYS A 786 -17.34 46.17 61.42
C CYS A 786 -16.84 47.58 61.82
N CYS A 787 -16.52 48.45 60.86
CA CYS A 787 -15.98 49.79 61.10
C CYS A 787 -16.99 50.81 61.66
N GLU A 788 -18.29 50.65 61.41
CA GLU A 788 -19.33 51.54 61.98
C GLU A 788 -19.37 51.50 63.53
N LYS A 789 -18.70 50.51 64.15
CA LYS A 789 -18.55 50.37 65.60
C LYS A 789 -17.40 51.19 66.21
N GLN A 790 -16.50 51.79 65.41
CA GLN A 790 -15.37 52.57 65.93
C GLN A 790 -15.72 54.01 66.35
N LEU A 791 -16.95 54.48 66.15
CA LEU A 791 -17.38 55.80 66.64
C LEU A 791 -17.93 55.79 68.07
N ASP A 792 -18.22 54.62 68.66
CA ASP A 792 -18.69 54.48 70.04
C ASP A 792 -17.90 53.39 70.79
N SER A 793 -17.00 53.83 71.67
CA SER A 793 -16.17 53.11 72.67
C SER A 793 -14.74 52.69 72.26
N GLU A 794 -13.77 53.41 72.83
CA GLU A 794 -12.41 52.92 73.06
C GLU A 794 -12.41 51.85 74.17
N ILE A 795 -11.47 50.88 74.06
CA ILE A 795 -11.09 49.83 75.02
C ILE A 795 -11.94 48.54 74.98
N ASN A 796 -11.60 47.60 74.08
CA ASN A 796 -11.17 46.23 74.43
C ASN A 796 -10.77 45.40 73.20
N ASN A 797 -9.69 44.65 73.35
CA ASN A 797 -9.01 43.88 72.32
C ASN A 797 -9.75 42.59 71.90
N HIS A 798 -9.66 42.31 70.59
CA HIS A 798 -9.74 41.02 69.90
C HIS A 798 -11.03 40.18 69.97
N MET A 799 -12.07 40.61 69.25
CA MET A 799 -12.98 39.73 68.48
C MET A 799 -13.58 40.53 67.30
N GLU A 800 -13.18 40.24 66.05
CA GLU A 800 -13.76 40.86 64.84
C GLU A 800 -15.07 40.14 64.44
N GLY A 801 -16.21 40.85 64.43
CA GLY A 801 -17.49 40.30 63.97
C GLY A 801 -18.61 41.34 63.88
N VAL A 802 -19.60 41.08 63.01
CA VAL A 802 -20.73 41.99 62.71
C VAL A 802 -21.94 41.65 63.59
N SER A 803 -22.65 42.66 64.11
CA SER A 803 -23.88 42.46 64.90
C SER A 803 -25.07 42.04 64.02
N PRO A 804 -25.83 40.98 64.37
CA PRO A 804 -27.04 40.56 63.65
C PRO A 804 -28.09 41.66 63.52
N HIS A 805 -28.20 42.55 64.52
CA HIS A 805 -29.19 43.63 64.54
C HIS A 805 -28.90 44.72 63.49
N LEU A 806 -27.63 44.94 63.16
CA LEU A 806 -27.17 45.86 62.12
C LEU A 806 -27.49 45.29 60.73
N VAL A 807 -27.23 43.99 60.54
CA VAL A 807 -27.54 43.27 59.30
C VAL A 807 -29.04 43.25 59.01
N MET A 808 -29.87 43.09 60.05
CA MET A 808 -31.34 43.16 59.96
C MET A 808 -31.82 44.55 59.51
N ARG A 809 -31.21 45.64 60.01
CA ARG A 809 -31.55 47.02 59.61
C ARG A 809 -31.24 47.29 58.14
N VAL A 810 -30.09 46.81 57.67
CA VAL A 810 -29.70 46.93 56.25
C VAL A 810 -30.62 46.09 55.36
N LEU A 811 -30.94 44.85 55.76
CA LEU A 811 -31.88 43.99 55.01
C LEU A 811 -33.27 44.63 54.86
N ASP A 812 -33.72 45.44 55.82
CA ASP A 812 -35.01 46.12 55.73
C ASP A 812 -35.02 47.23 54.67
N GLN A 813 -33.91 47.94 54.48
CA GLN A 813 -33.76 49.01 53.50
C GLN A 813 -33.45 48.49 52.08
N VAL A 814 -32.91 47.28 51.96
CA VAL A 814 -32.56 46.68 50.66
C VAL A 814 -33.81 46.15 49.95
N GLN A 815 -34.00 46.59 48.69
CA GLN A 815 -34.98 46.01 47.79
C GLN A 815 -34.50 44.63 47.34
N MET A 816 -35.14 43.53 47.77
CA MET A 816 -34.82 42.16 47.32
C MET A 816 -36.09 41.31 47.23
N LYS A 817 -36.07 40.22 46.46
CA LYS A 817 -37.23 39.32 46.32
C LYS A 817 -37.64 38.76 47.70
N SER A 818 -38.93 38.82 48.02
CA SER A 818 -39.48 38.54 49.36
C SER A 818 -39.11 37.18 49.95
N TYR A 819 -38.88 36.17 49.09
CA TYR A 819 -38.45 34.83 49.48
C TYR A 819 -37.03 34.81 50.07
N TYR A 820 -36.07 35.42 49.39
CA TYR A 820 -34.69 35.49 49.87
C TYR A 820 -34.58 36.38 51.10
N LYS A 821 -35.35 37.47 51.16
CA LYS A 821 -35.45 38.31 52.36
C LYS A 821 -35.85 37.47 53.58
N LYS A 822 -36.93 36.68 53.45
CA LYS A 822 -37.38 35.77 54.53
C LYS A 822 -36.33 34.76 54.97
N ILE A 823 -35.64 34.11 54.03
CA ILE A 823 -34.64 33.07 54.36
C ILE A 823 -33.42 33.67 55.06
N ILE A 824 -32.92 34.79 54.55
CA ILE A 824 -31.77 35.47 55.15
C ILE A 824 -32.17 36.03 56.52
N THR A 825 -33.36 36.64 56.65
CA THR A 825 -33.89 37.10 57.94
C THR A 825 -34.00 35.97 58.96
N GLN A 826 -34.51 34.81 58.56
CA GLN A 826 -34.65 33.64 59.44
C GLN A 826 -33.28 33.12 59.90
N LYS A 827 -32.31 33.04 58.99
CA LYS A 827 -30.93 32.63 59.27
C LYS A 827 -30.17 33.63 60.15
N VAL A 828 -30.38 34.93 59.97
CA VAL A 828 -29.77 35.96 60.82
C VAL A 828 -30.35 35.90 62.25
N GLN A 829 -31.65 35.62 62.38
CA GLN A 829 -32.32 35.44 63.67
C GLN A 829 -31.85 34.18 64.44
N GLU A 830 -31.37 33.13 63.75
CA GLU A 830 -30.79 31.94 64.39
C GLU A 830 -29.50 32.23 65.17
N PHE A 831 -28.78 33.32 64.88
CA PHE A 831 -27.53 33.68 65.56
C PHE A 831 -27.72 34.45 66.88
N GLY A 832 -28.94 34.85 67.24
CA GLY A 832 -29.22 35.60 68.48
C GLY A 832 -28.49 36.94 68.58
N ASP A 833 -28.00 37.31 69.78
CA ASP A 833 -27.19 38.52 70.03
C ASP A 833 -25.67 38.28 69.83
N CYS A 834 -25.26 37.10 69.35
CA CYS A 834 -23.84 36.78 69.14
C CYS A 834 -23.29 37.40 67.83
N LEU A 835 -22.01 37.81 67.85
CA LEU A 835 -21.35 38.42 66.69
C LEU A 835 -21.13 37.39 65.56
N ILE A 836 -21.42 37.79 64.32
CA ILE A 836 -21.23 36.97 63.12
C ILE A 836 -19.78 37.11 62.64
N SER A 837 -19.03 36.00 62.57
CA SER A 837 -17.65 35.97 62.05
C SER A 837 -17.61 36.11 60.52
N SER A 838 -16.45 36.51 59.96
CA SER A 838 -16.27 36.69 58.50
C SER A 838 -16.68 35.45 57.68
N CYS A 839 -16.32 34.26 58.16
CA CYS A 839 -16.67 33.00 57.49
C CYS A 839 -18.18 32.68 57.59
N GLN A 840 -18.83 33.04 58.70
CA GLN A 840 -20.27 32.85 58.87
C GLN A 840 -21.08 33.89 58.08
N PHE A 841 -20.58 35.12 57.98
CA PHE A 841 -21.18 36.18 57.16
C PHE A 841 -21.15 35.80 55.68
N GLN A 842 -20.04 35.23 55.21
CA GLN A 842 -19.95 34.73 53.83
C GLN A 842 -20.96 33.59 53.55
N LYS A 843 -21.13 32.65 54.49
CA LYS A 843 -22.11 31.55 54.39
C LYS A 843 -23.57 32.02 54.36
N LEU A 844 -23.87 33.21 54.87
CA LEU A 844 -25.20 33.80 54.84
C LEU A 844 -25.66 34.10 53.40
N PHE A 845 -24.71 34.50 52.54
CA PHE A 845 -24.95 34.82 51.13
C PHE A 845 -24.88 33.61 50.20
N ASP A 846 -24.41 32.46 50.69
CA ASP A 846 -24.47 31.18 49.94
C ASP A 846 -25.91 30.64 49.84
N GLU A 847 -26.83 31.05 50.72
CA GLU A 847 -28.26 30.69 50.65
C GLU A 847 -29.01 31.35 49.47
N LEU A 848 -28.44 32.40 48.87
CA LEU A 848 -28.98 33.02 47.64
C LEU A 848 -28.79 32.11 46.41
N ASP A 849 -27.84 31.19 46.45
CA ASP A 849 -27.50 30.31 45.32
C ASP A 849 -28.30 28.99 45.32
N LYS A 850 -29.16 28.73 46.32
CA LYS A 850 -30.04 27.55 46.32
C LYS A 850 -31.31 27.82 45.50
N ASP A 851 -31.47 27.08 44.40
CA ASP A 851 -32.64 27.17 43.53
C ASP A 851 -33.93 26.65 44.18
N LYS A 852 -35.05 27.29 43.83
CA LYS A 852 -36.41 26.96 44.30
C LYS A 852 -36.78 25.51 43.92
N ILE A 853 -36.94 24.60 44.89
CA ILE A 853 -37.63 23.32 44.64
C ILE A 853 -39.11 23.65 44.36
N LYS A 854 -39.52 23.65 43.08
CA LYS A 854 -40.93 23.76 42.70
C LYS A 854 -41.65 22.49 43.16
N GLN A 855 -42.54 22.58 44.16
CA GLN A 855 -43.44 21.48 44.49
C GLN A 855 -44.36 21.20 43.30
N HIS A 856 -44.36 19.95 42.83
CA HIS A 856 -45.24 19.50 41.74
C HIS A 856 -46.70 19.42 42.22
N PRO A 857 -47.69 19.69 41.36
CA PRO A 857 -49.11 19.53 41.70
C PRO A 857 -49.43 18.06 42.05
N ALA A 858 -50.37 17.85 42.96
CA ALA A 858 -50.75 16.51 43.42
C ALA A 858 -51.27 15.64 42.26
N MET A 859 -50.85 14.37 42.22
CA MET A 859 -51.28 13.40 41.20
C MET A 859 -52.77 13.07 41.35
N PRO A 860 -53.50 12.77 40.26
CA PRO A 860 -54.91 12.38 40.33
C PRO A 860 -55.08 11.03 41.04
N GLU A 861 -56.04 10.91 41.96
CA GLU A 861 -56.30 9.66 42.70
C GLU A 861 -57.37 8.80 42.01
N TYR A 862 -57.02 7.56 41.61
CA TYR A 862 -57.95 6.61 40.99
C TYR A 862 -58.51 5.60 42.01
N GLN A 863 -59.83 5.42 42.04
CA GLN A 863 -60.51 4.53 42.98
C GLN A 863 -60.16 3.03 42.74
N ASN A 864 -60.08 2.58 41.48
CA ASN A 864 -59.77 1.18 41.13
C ASN A 864 -58.29 0.80 41.35
N ALA A 865 -58.05 -0.36 41.99
CA ALA A 865 -56.70 -0.85 42.31
C ALA A 865 -55.82 -1.14 41.08
N CYS A 866 -56.42 -1.59 39.97
CA CYS A 866 -55.70 -1.82 38.71
C CYS A 866 -55.19 -0.50 38.11
N LEU A 867 -56.02 0.56 38.11
CA LEU A 867 -55.65 1.88 37.59
C LEU A 867 -54.54 2.54 38.42
N ARG A 868 -54.53 2.32 39.74
CA ARG A 868 -53.45 2.78 40.63
C ARG A 868 -52.11 2.09 40.35
N LYS A 869 -52.12 0.79 40.06
CA LYS A 869 -50.89 0.06 39.64
C LYS A 869 -50.38 0.56 38.29
N LEU A 870 -51.26 0.81 37.32
CA LEU A 870 -50.87 1.37 36.02
C LEU A 870 -50.33 2.80 36.15
N GLN A 871 -50.95 3.63 37.00
CA GLN A 871 -50.45 4.99 37.29
C GLN A 871 -49.03 4.96 37.88
N PHE A 872 -48.74 4.04 38.81
CA PHE A 872 -47.40 3.90 39.38
C PHE A 872 -46.35 3.48 38.33
N ILE A 873 -46.69 2.56 37.43
CA ILE A 873 -45.77 2.11 36.36
C ILE A 873 -45.45 3.26 35.39
N PHE A 874 -46.46 3.99 34.93
CA PHE A 874 -46.28 5.05 33.93
C PHE A 874 -45.77 6.38 34.50
N SER A 875 -45.78 6.56 35.83
CA SER A 875 -45.12 7.68 36.50
C SER A 875 -43.66 7.37 36.88
N HIS A 876 -43.23 6.11 36.76
CA HIS A 876 -41.88 5.70 37.14
C HIS A 876 -40.81 6.21 36.15
N ARG A 877 -39.62 6.54 36.68
CA ARG A 877 -38.48 7.05 35.91
C ARG A 877 -38.06 6.14 34.74
N TYR A 878 -38.28 4.83 34.86
CA TYR A 878 -37.97 3.85 33.81
C TYR A 878 -38.83 4.01 32.56
N PHE A 879 -40.07 4.50 32.68
CA PHE A 879 -40.92 4.76 31.53
C PHE A 879 -40.37 5.91 30.67
N ASN A 880 -39.85 6.96 31.31
CA ASN A 880 -39.16 8.05 30.61
C ASN A 880 -37.84 7.61 29.98
N LEU A 881 -37.09 6.74 30.66
CA LEU A 881 -35.84 6.17 30.12
C LEU A 881 -36.12 5.30 28.88
N PHE A 882 -37.18 4.49 28.93
CA PHE A 882 -37.62 3.68 27.80
C PHE A 882 -38.08 4.54 26.62
N GLY A 883 -38.87 5.59 26.86
CA GLY A 883 -39.26 6.55 25.82
C GLY A 883 -38.06 7.24 25.15
N ASN A 884 -37.02 7.57 25.93
CA ASN A 884 -35.78 8.14 25.39
C ASN A 884 -34.98 7.13 24.56
N ALA A 885 -34.94 5.85 24.96
CA ALA A 885 -34.29 4.79 24.19
C ALA A 885 -35.01 4.55 22.84
N VAL A 886 -36.34 4.56 22.83
CA VAL A 886 -37.14 4.44 21.59
C VAL A 886 -36.90 5.64 20.66
N ALA A 887 -36.79 6.86 21.21
CA ALA A 887 -36.42 8.04 20.43
C ALA A 887 -35.00 7.93 19.82
N LEU A 888 -34.05 7.33 20.53
CA LEU A 888 -32.70 7.09 20.02
C LEU A 888 -32.68 6.08 18.88
N ILE A 889 -33.43 4.98 19.03
CA ILE A 889 -33.60 3.99 17.97
C ILE A 889 -34.21 4.66 16.73
N ASN A 890 -35.23 5.51 16.90
CA ASN A 890 -35.83 6.23 15.78
C ASN A 890 -34.83 7.16 15.07
N VAL A 891 -34.01 7.93 15.81
CA VAL A 891 -32.97 8.78 15.20
C VAL A 891 -31.94 7.94 14.44
N ILE A 892 -31.49 6.81 15.01
CA ILE A 892 -30.56 5.90 14.33
C ILE A 892 -31.20 5.31 13.05
N CYS A 893 -32.47 4.91 13.10
CA CYS A 893 -33.20 4.43 11.93
C CYS A 893 -33.33 5.50 10.84
N ILE A 894 -33.64 6.75 11.20
CA ILE A 894 -33.72 7.88 10.26
C ILE A 894 -32.33 8.15 9.65
N SER A 895 -31.28 8.21 10.46
CA SER A 895 -29.91 8.44 9.97
C SER A 895 -29.42 7.30 9.07
N ALA A 896 -29.69 6.05 9.42
CA ALA A 896 -29.35 4.89 8.59
C ALA A 896 -30.12 4.92 7.26
N ALA A 897 -31.41 5.26 7.27
CA ALA A 897 -32.19 5.46 6.06
C ALA A 897 -31.59 6.58 5.18
N LEU A 898 -31.30 7.74 5.76
CA LEU A 898 -30.74 8.90 5.03
C LEU A 898 -29.41 8.59 4.34
N VAL A 899 -28.54 7.80 4.99
CA VAL A 899 -27.26 7.36 4.41
C VAL A 899 -27.46 6.32 3.30
N ILE A 900 -28.39 5.36 3.48
CA ILE A 900 -28.68 4.34 2.45
C ILE A 900 -29.32 4.98 1.20
N PHE A 901 -30.08 6.07 1.37
CA PHE A 901 -30.75 6.77 0.27
C PHE A 901 -29.91 7.88 -0.38
N ALA A 902 -28.73 8.21 0.14
CA ALA A 902 -27.85 9.25 -0.42
C ALA A 902 -27.31 8.91 -1.83
N ASP A 903 -27.29 7.63 -2.21
CA ASP A 903 -26.64 7.14 -3.44
C ASP A 903 -27.61 6.51 -4.48
N LYS A 904 -28.94 6.61 -4.28
CA LYS A 904 -29.94 6.07 -5.23
C LYS A 904 -30.67 7.18 -5.99
N ALA A 905 -30.76 7.04 -7.32
CA ALA A 905 -31.52 7.93 -8.18
C ALA A 905 -33.04 7.91 -7.86
N LEU A 906 -33.65 9.09 -7.94
CA LEU A 906 -34.97 9.52 -7.43
C LEU A 906 -36.21 8.69 -7.83
N SER A 907 -36.08 7.60 -8.61
CA SER A 907 -37.22 6.89 -9.21
C SER A 907 -37.42 5.43 -8.77
N LYS A 908 -36.59 4.91 -7.84
CA LYS A 908 -36.72 3.53 -7.29
C LYS A 908 -36.47 3.46 -5.79
N THR A 909 -37.12 4.35 -5.02
CA THR A 909 -37.19 4.25 -3.57
C THR A 909 -38.46 3.49 -3.17
N ASP A 910 -38.32 2.34 -2.49
CA ASP A 910 -39.45 1.63 -1.90
C ASP A 910 -39.98 2.41 -0.69
N ASP A 911 -40.75 3.47 -0.94
CA ASP A 911 -41.27 4.42 0.06
C ASP A 911 -42.24 3.76 1.06
N TYR A 912 -42.77 2.57 0.74
CA TYR A 912 -43.73 1.86 1.58
C TYR A 912 -43.13 1.41 2.93
N PHE A 913 -41.90 0.90 2.95
CA PHE A 913 -41.30 0.38 4.19
C PHE A 913 -40.99 1.51 5.18
N LEU A 914 -40.49 2.63 4.68
CA LEU A 914 -40.18 3.81 5.49
C LEU A 914 -41.46 4.47 6.02
N TRP A 915 -42.54 4.46 5.23
CA TRP A 915 -43.86 4.90 5.66
C TRP A 915 -44.40 4.07 6.84
N VAL A 916 -44.30 2.74 6.76
CA VAL A 916 -44.73 1.83 7.86
C VAL A 916 -43.95 2.10 9.15
N ILE A 917 -42.63 2.30 9.06
CA ILE A 917 -41.78 2.61 10.23
C ILE A 917 -42.17 3.96 10.85
N ASN A 918 -42.38 4.99 10.04
CA ASN A 918 -42.78 6.32 10.53
C ASN A 918 -44.16 6.27 11.22
N CYS A 919 -45.13 5.55 10.66
CA CYS A 919 -46.43 5.32 11.28
C CYS A 919 -46.30 4.64 12.66
N PHE A 920 -45.45 3.62 12.77
CA PHE A 920 -45.21 2.91 14.03
C PHE A 920 -44.70 3.85 15.15
N PHE A 921 -43.70 4.68 14.85
CA PHE A 921 -43.15 5.60 15.85
C PHE A 921 -44.11 6.72 16.25
N ILE A 922 -44.87 7.28 15.30
CA ILE A 922 -45.86 8.32 15.60
C ILE A 922 -46.98 7.75 16.50
N LEU A 923 -47.45 6.53 16.21
CA LEU A 923 -48.42 5.84 17.07
C LEU A 923 -47.87 5.58 18.47
N PHE A 924 -46.60 5.18 18.59
CA PHE A 924 -45.95 5.02 19.89
C PHE A 924 -45.90 6.33 20.68
N TYR A 925 -45.55 7.46 20.05
CA TYR A 925 -45.49 8.75 20.72
C TYR A 925 -46.87 9.28 21.14
N LEU A 926 -47.89 9.02 20.32
CA LEU A 926 -49.27 9.32 20.69
C LEU A 926 -49.69 8.52 21.93
N LEU A 927 -49.36 7.22 21.95
CA LEU A 927 -49.61 6.35 23.10
C LEU A 927 -48.85 6.82 24.34
N GLU A 928 -47.56 7.16 24.21
CA GLU A 928 -46.74 7.70 25.31
C GLU A 928 -47.35 8.98 25.90
N MET A 929 -47.82 9.90 25.05
CA MET A 929 -48.48 11.14 25.46
C MET A 929 -49.77 10.85 26.24
N ILE A 930 -50.64 9.97 25.73
CA ILE A 930 -51.90 9.59 26.39
C ILE A 930 -51.63 8.94 27.75
N LEU A 931 -50.67 8.01 27.82
CA LEU A 931 -50.31 7.33 29.07
C LEU A 931 -49.72 8.29 30.11
N LYS A 932 -48.94 9.30 29.68
CA LYS A 932 -48.41 10.34 30.57
C LYS A 932 -49.48 11.31 31.05
N ILE A 933 -50.43 11.68 30.20
CA ILE A 933 -51.57 12.50 30.59
C ILE A 933 -52.45 11.73 31.58
N PHE A 934 -52.63 10.42 31.38
CA PHE A 934 -53.33 9.55 32.32
C PHE A 934 -52.61 9.45 33.68
N SER A 935 -51.29 9.29 33.70
CA SER A 935 -50.55 9.10 34.96
C SER A 935 -50.40 10.40 35.78
N LEU A 936 -50.09 11.52 35.11
CA LEU A 936 -49.80 12.81 35.74
C LEU A 936 -51.00 13.76 35.81
N GLY A 937 -52.07 13.48 35.07
CA GLY A 937 -53.18 14.41 34.83
C GLY A 937 -52.80 15.53 33.86
N ILE A 938 -53.79 16.17 33.23
CA ILE A 938 -53.57 17.24 32.24
C ILE A 938 -52.76 18.41 32.82
N LYS A 939 -53.07 18.82 34.07
CA LYS A 939 -52.35 19.90 34.76
C LYS A 939 -50.90 19.50 35.12
N GLY A 940 -50.67 18.23 35.47
CA GLY A 940 -49.33 17.72 35.76
C GLY A 940 -48.46 17.56 34.51
N TYR A 941 -49.06 17.14 33.39
CA TYR A 941 -48.39 17.05 32.10
C TYR A 941 -47.93 18.43 31.60
N LEU A 942 -48.84 19.42 31.63
CA LEU A 942 -48.56 20.78 31.17
C LEU A 942 -47.61 21.57 32.08
N ALA A 943 -47.43 21.15 33.33
CA ALA A 943 -46.47 21.78 34.24
C ALA A 943 -45.00 21.51 33.85
N SER A 944 -44.73 20.42 33.12
CA SER A 944 -43.38 20.09 32.65
C SER A 944 -43.13 20.68 31.26
N ARG A 945 -42.22 21.66 31.17
CA ARG A 945 -41.84 22.31 29.90
C ARG A 945 -41.37 21.32 28.82
N SER A 946 -40.70 20.25 29.26
CA SER A 946 -40.22 19.16 28.40
C SER A 946 -41.40 18.42 27.74
N ASN A 947 -42.37 17.98 28.55
CA ASN A 947 -43.55 17.27 28.08
C ASN A 947 -44.44 18.13 27.16
N VAL A 948 -44.55 19.45 27.41
CA VAL A 948 -45.31 20.37 26.55
C VAL A 948 -44.72 20.44 25.14
N PHE A 949 -43.39 20.57 25.04
CA PHE A 949 -42.69 20.57 23.75
C PHE A 949 -42.90 19.24 22.99
N ASP A 950 -42.86 18.14 23.71
CA ASP A 950 -43.03 16.80 23.13
C ASP A 950 -44.45 16.54 22.63
N GLY A 951 -45.44 16.99 23.40
CA GLY A 951 -46.84 16.95 23.03
C GLY A 951 -47.09 17.75 21.75
N LEU A 952 -46.57 18.98 21.67
CA LEU A 952 -46.66 19.81 20.46
C LEU A 952 -46.05 19.12 19.25
N LEU A 953 -44.83 18.57 19.37
CA LEU A 953 -44.19 17.84 18.28
C LEU A 953 -45.01 16.61 17.84
N THR A 954 -45.55 15.85 18.80
CA THR A 954 -46.37 14.66 18.52
C THR A 954 -47.67 15.03 17.79
N ILE A 955 -48.32 16.12 18.20
CA ILE A 955 -49.55 16.61 17.56
C ILE A 955 -49.27 17.10 16.14
N THR A 956 -48.18 17.83 15.91
CA THR A 956 -47.79 18.27 14.57
C THR A 956 -47.50 17.09 13.65
N LEU A 957 -46.78 16.07 14.13
CA LEU A 957 -46.51 14.85 13.37
C LEU A 957 -47.78 14.06 13.07
N LEU A 958 -48.72 13.97 14.02
CA LEU A 958 -50.01 13.33 13.83
C LEU A 958 -50.88 14.08 12.80
N ALA A 959 -50.89 15.41 12.84
CA ALA A 959 -51.63 16.23 11.89
C ALA A 959 -51.12 16.02 10.45
N LEU A 960 -49.79 15.98 10.26
CA LEU A 960 -49.19 15.69 8.95
C LEU A 960 -49.53 14.27 8.46
N LEU A 961 -49.53 13.28 9.36
CA LEU A 961 -49.91 11.91 9.04
C LEU A 961 -51.38 11.80 8.60
N LEU A 962 -52.29 12.49 9.30
CA LEU A 962 -53.72 12.51 8.97
C LEU A 962 -53.98 13.24 7.65
N THR A 963 -53.31 14.36 7.39
CA THR A 963 -53.42 15.10 6.11
C THR A 963 -53.02 14.21 4.93
N MET A 964 -51.95 13.42 5.09
CA MET A 964 -51.48 12.49 4.06
C MET A 964 -52.42 11.28 3.90
N PHE A 965 -52.98 10.74 4.98
CA PHE A 965 -53.95 9.65 4.91
C PHE A 965 -55.26 10.09 4.23
N PHE A 966 -55.73 11.31 4.51
CA PHE A 966 -56.91 11.88 3.85
C PHE A 966 -56.69 12.13 2.36
N THR A 967 -55.50 12.59 1.95
CA THR A 967 -55.17 12.75 0.51
C THR A 967 -55.14 11.40 -0.21
N TYR A 968 -54.67 10.35 0.46
CA TYR A 968 -54.64 8.98 -0.10
C TYR A 968 -56.03 8.34 -0.19
N LEU A 969 -56.92 8.60 0.78
CA LEU A 969 -58.27 8.00 0.82
C LEU A 969 -59.22 8.58 -0.23
N ILE A 970 -59.07 9.86 -0.57
CA ILE A 970 -59.97 10.58 -1.48
C ILE A 970 -59.69 10.23 -2.96
N HIS A 971 -58.45 9.86 -3.32
CA HIS A 971 -58.07 9.54 -4.70
C HIS A 971 -57.20 8.26 -4.80
N PRO A 972 -57.79 7.06 -4.76
CA PRO A 972 -57.04 5.79 -4.78
C PRO A 972 -56.41 5.41 -6.14
N LYS A 973 -56.51 6.25 -7.19
CA LYS A 973 -55.96 5.99 -8.55
C LYS A 973 -55.12 7.13 -9.12
N TRP A 974 -54.49 7.96 -8.28
CA TRP A 974 -53.57 9.00 -8.75
C TRP A 974 -52.12 8.49 -8.76
N GLY A 975 -51.65 8.09 -9.95
CA GLY A 975 -50.28 7.70 -10.21
C GLY A 975 -49.36 8.89 -10.48
N SER A 976 -48.20 8.87 -9.81
CA SER A 976 -46.86 9.33 -10.19
C SER A 976 -46.55 10.62 -10.98
N ASP A 977 -47.48 11.52 -11.31
CA ASP A 977 -47.13 12.74 -12.08
C ASP A 977 -47.87 14.03 -11.64
N VAL A 978 -47.90 14.32 -10.33
CA VAL A 978 -48.36 15.63 -9.82
C VAL A 978 -47.34 16.24 -8.84
N PRO A 979 -46.85 17.49 -9.04
CA PRO A 979 -45.71 18.07 -8.29
C PRO A 979 -45.96 18.38 -6.80
N GLY A 980 -47.17 18.14 -6.29
CA GLY A 980 -47.55 18.51 -4.93
C GLY A 980 -47.36 17.42 -3.86
N LEU A 981 -47.35 16.13 -4.24
CA LEU A 981 -47.30 15.04 -3.26
C LEU A 981 -45.89 14.80 -2.70
N VAL A 982 -44.86 15.05 -3.53
CA VAL A 982 -43.44 14.97 -3.15
C VAL A 982 -43.10 16.03 -2.09
N SER A 983 -43.70 17.21 -2.19
CA SER A 983 -43.54 18.33 -1.23
C SER A 983 -44.00 17.98 0.20
N LEU A 984 -45.10 17.24 0.36
CA LEU A 984 -45.63 16.84 1.68
C LEU A 984 -44.77 15.75 2.34
N LEU A 985 -44.26 14.80 1.57
CA LEU A 985 -43.32 13.78 2.04
C LEU A 985 -41.98 14.38 2.47
N GLU A 986 -41.47 15.37 1.74
CA GLU A 986 -40.28 16.12 2.11
C GLU A 986 -40.49 16.96 3.37
N LEU A 987 -41.67 17.58 3.54
CA LEU A 987 -42.04 18.29 4.75
C LEU A 987 -42.12 17.34 5.96
N ILE A 988 -42.67 16.13 5.81
CA ILE A 988 -42.67 15.11 6.85
C ILE A 988 -41.24 14.66 7.20
N ARG A 989 -40.36 14.48 6.20
CA ARG A 989 -38.94 14.15 6.43
C ARG A 989 -38.22 15.27 7.20
N MET A 990 -38.46 16.54 6.83
CA MET A 990 -37.93 17.72 7.52
C MET A 990 -38.43 17.83 8.97
N VAL A 991 -39.72 17.60 9.21
CA VAL A 991 -40.30 17.66 10.56
C VAL A 991 -39.88 16.44 11.40
N ASN A 992 -39.67 15.27 10.79
CA ASN A 992 -39.09 14.10 11.47
C ASN A 992 -37.64 14.34 11.94
N LEU A 993 -36.86 15.17 11.25
CA LEU A 993 -35.52 15.57 11.73
C LEU A 993 -35.60 16.38 13.03
N LEU A 994 -36.71 17.08 13.29
CA LEU A 994 -36.93 17.80 14.55
C LEU A 994 -37.09 16.87 15.77
N ILE A 995 -37.28 15.56 15.56
CA ILE A 995 -37.30 14.54 16.63
C ILE A 995 -35.96 14.49 17.37
N VAL A 996 -34.84 14.82 16.70
CA VAL A 996 -33.51 14.92 17.33
C VAL A 996 -33.51 15.92 18.47
N PHE A 997 -34.33 16.97 18.42
CA PHE A 997 -34.44 17.94 19.50
C PHE A 997 -35.08 17.38 20.78
N ARG A 998 -35.69 16.19 20.75
CA ARG A 998 -36.09 15.48 21.98
C ARG A 998 -34.89 15.05 22.84
N PHE A 999 -33.68 15.00 22.27
CA PHE A 999 -32.46 14.81 23.06
C PHE A 999 -32.11 16.05 23.91
N LEU A 1000 -32.63 17.24 23.58
CA LEU A 1000 -32.46 18.43 24.42
C LEU A 1000 -33.08 18.25 25.81
N ARG A 1001 -33.98 17.28 26.03
CA ARG A 1001 -34.53 16.95 27.36
C ARG A 1001 -33.47 16.49 28.36
N ILE A 1002 -32.32 16.02 27.89
CA ILE A 1002 -31.20 15.58 28.72
C ILE A 1002 -30.40 16.78 29.27
N ILE A 1003 -30.40 17.90 28.54
CA ILE A 1003 -29.57 19.08 28.80
C ILE A 1003 -29.87 19.75 30.17
N PRO A 1004 -31.12 19.94 30.61
CA PRO A 1004 -31.42 20.58 31.90
C PRO A 1004 -30.92 19.83 33.14
N HIS A 1005 -30.59 18.53 33.00
CA HIS A 1005 -30.05 17.73 34.11
C HIS A 1005 -28.55 17.92 34.33
N ILE A 1006 -27.87 18.67 33.45
CA ILE A 1006 -26.42 18.93 33.52
C ILE A 1006 -26.22 20.42 33.84
N GLN A 1007 -25.94 20.75 35.11
CA GLN A 1007 -25.85 22.14 35.60
C GLN A 1007 -24.86 23.01 34.80
N LEU A 1008 -23.76 22.43 34.30
CA LEU A 1008 -22.76 23.12 33.48
C LEU A 1008 -23.32 23.61 32.13
N MET A 1009 -24.30 22.90 31.55
CA MET A 1009 -24.85 23.25 30.24
C MET A 1009 -25.84 24.41 30.28
N GLY A 1010 -26.46 24.70 31.43
CA GLY A 1010 -27.34 25.87 31.59
C GLY A 1010 -26.58 27.19 31.42
N LEU A 1011 -25.35 27.26 31.94
CA LEU A 1011 -24.45 28.40 31.80
C LEU A 1011 -23.89 28.52 30.38
N VAL A 1012 -23.60 27.40 29.73
CA VAL A 1012 -23.15 27.35 28.32
C VAL A 1012 -24.27 27.79 27.38
N ALA A 1013 -25.51 27.40 27.63
CA ALA A 1013 -26.66 27.81 26.84
C ALA A 1013 -26.99 29.31 26.97
N SER A 1014 -26.89 29.89 28.17
CA SER A 1014 -27.10 31.33 28.36
C SER A 1014 -25.99 32.16 27.73
N THR A 1015 -24.74 31.70 27.81
CA THR A 1015 -23.60 32.38 27.17
C THR A 1015 -23.64 32.27 25.65
N LEU A 1016 -24.07 31.13 25.08
CA LEU A 1016 -24.32 31.00 23.65
C LEU A 1016 -25.41 31.96 23.15
N LEU A 1017 -26.49 32.16 23.92
CA LEU A 1017 -27.55 33.11 23.57
C LEU A 1017 -27.05 34.57 23.60
N ASP A 1018 -26.09 34.90 24.46
CA ASP A 1018 -25.46 36.23 24.47
C ASP A 1018 -24.45 36.43 23.33
N ILE A 1019 -23.78 35.38 22.84
CA ILE A 1019 -22.96 35.44 21.62
C ILE A 1019 -23.81 35.83 20.41
N VAL A 1020 -25.02 35.27 20.28
CA VAL A 1020 -25.93 35.57 19.14
C VAL A 1020 -26.23 37.06 19.05
N LYS A 1021 -26.30 37.77 20.18
CA LYS A 1021 -26.51 39.23 20.22
C LYS A 1021 -25.32 40.00 19.63
N ASN A 1022 -24.09 39.53 19.87
CA ASN A 1022 -22.87 40.12 19.31
C ASN A 1022 -22.66 39.75 17.84
N LEU A 1023 -23.09 38.55 17.45
CA LEU A 1023 -23.03 38.08 16.06
C LEU A 1023 -23.86 38.96 15.10
N ARG A 1024 -24.92 39.63 15.60
CA ARG A 1024 -25.78 40.51 14.80
C ARG A 1024 -25.02 41.66 14.15
N ALA A 1025 -24.04 42.25 14.84
CA ALA A 1025 -23.25 43.36 14.33
C ALA A 1025 -22.26 42.89 13.26
N PHE A 1026 -21.72 41.69 13.44
CA PHE A 1026 -20.78 41.07 12.51
C PHE A 1026 -21.46 40.60 11.22
N ALA A 1027 -22.69 40.06 11.32
CA ALA A 1027 -23.53 39.77 10.16
C ALA A 1027 -23.82 41.03 9.32
N GLY A 1028 -23.99 42.18 9.97
CA GLY A 1028 -24.12 43.48 9.30
C GLY A 1028 -22.87 43.86 8.50
N ILE A 1029 -21.67 43.70 9.06
CA ILE A 1029 -20.39 43.95 8.37
C ILE A 1029 -20.22 42.98 7.19
N LEU A 1030 -20.61 41.72 7.38
CA LEU A 1030 -20.52 40.70 6.33
C LEU A 1030 -21.37 41.05 5.11
N VAL A 1031 -22.59 41.54 5.33
CA VAL A 1031 -23.49 42.02 4.27
C VAL A 1031 -22.89 43.22 3.54
N VAL A 1032 -22.25 44.15 4.27
CA VAL A 1032 -21.56 45.31 3.67
C VAL A 1032 -20.38 44.87 2.80
N VAL A 1033 -19.55 43.93 3.27
CA VAL A 1033 -18.42 43.40 2.49
C VAL A 1033 -18.91 42.70 1.23
N TYR A 1034 -19.97 41.89 1.33
CA TYR A 1034 -20.60 41.25 0.18
C TYR A 1034 -21.11 42.27 -0.84
N TYR A 1035 -21.64 43.39 -0.36
CA TYR A 1035 -22.14 44.49 -1.18
C TYR A 1035 -21.01 45.22 -1.92
N VAL A 1036 -19.86 45.45 -1.26
CA VAL A 1036 -18.67 46.05 -1.90
C VAL A 1036 -18.17 45.17 -3.04
N PHE A 1037 -18.09 43.86 -2.83
CA PHE A 1037 -17.66 42.94 -3.90
C PHE A 1037 -18.68 42.86 -5.05
N ALA A 1038 -19.98 42.94 -4.77
CA ALA A 1038 -21.01 43.00 -5.80
C ALA A 1038 -20.90 44.28 -6.66
N VAL A 1039 -20.67 45.44 -6.03
CA VAL A 1039 -20.46 46.71 -6.73
C VAL A 1039 -19.17 46.70 -7.54
N VAL A 1040 -18.07 46.16 -6.99
CA VAL A 1040 -16.81 45.99 -7.72
C VAL A 1040 -17.01 45.08 -8.92
N GLY A 1041 -17.78 44.00 -8.80
CA GLY A 1041 -18.16 43.14 -9.92
C GLY A 1041 -18.94 43.89 -11.01
N ILE A 1042 -19.93 44.70 -10.64
CA ILE A 1042 -20.69 45.52 -11.60
C ILE A 1042 -19.79 46.54 -12.33
N ILE A 1043 -18.84 47.16 -11.62
CA ILE A 1043 -17.90 48.13 -12.20
C ILE A 1043 -16.88 47.45 -13.13
N LEU A 1044 -16.34 46.28 -12.75
CA LEU A 1044 -15.35 45.55 -13.55
C LEU A 1044 -15.89 45.05 -14.90
N PHE A 1045 -17.21 44.84 -14.99
CA PHE A 1045 -17.88 44.33 -16.19
C PHE A 1045 -18.78 45.38 -16.88
N GLN A 1046 -18.67 46.64 -16.46
CA GLN A 1046 -19.42 47.75 -17.06
C GLN A 1046 -18.99 47.94 -18.53
N GLY A 1047 -19.93 47.72 -19.46
CA GLY A 1047 -19.72 47.87 -20.90
C GLY A 1047 -19.42 46.59 -21.68
N ALA A 1048 -19.28 45.43 -21.03
CA ALA A 1048 -19.10 44.15 -21.70
C ALA A 1048 -20.41 43.52 -22.23
N ILE A 1049 -21.57 43.97 -21.73
CA ILE A 1049 -22.90 43.43 -22.09
C ILE A 1049 -23.89 44.60 -22.19
N THR A 1050 -24.46 44.82 -23.38
CA THR A 1050 -25.45 45.88 -23.63
C THR A 1050 -26.88 45.33 -23.50
N PRO A 1051 -27.78 45.99 -22.74
CA PRO A 1051 -29.19 45.59 -22.66
C PRO A 1051 -29.94 45.95 -23.95
N PRO A 1052 -30.96 45.16 -24.38
CA PRO A 1052 -31.78 45.51 -25.53
C PRO A 1052 -32.63 46.75 -25.23
N SER A 1053 -32.61 47.70 -26.15
CA SER A 1053 -33.39 48.94 -26.10
C SER A 1053 -34.87 48.66 -26.37
N ASN A 1054 -35.67 48.52 -25.30
CA ASN A 1054 -37.04 49.02 -25.14
C ASN A 1054 -37.83 48.17 -24.14
N THR A 1055 -37.89 48.56 -22.86
CA THR A 1055 -39.10 48.32 -22.07
C THR A 1055 -39.24 49.35 -20.96
N SER A 1056 -40.15 50.31 -21.18
CA SER A 1056 -40.64 51.24 -20.19
C SER A 1056 -41.63 50.55 -19.24
N VAL A 1057 -41.41 50.74 -17.96
CA VAL A 1057 -42.22 50.32 -16.81
C VAL A 1057 -43.68 50.80 -16.92
N VAL A 1058 -44.66 49.92 -16.68
CA VAL A 1058 -46.00 50.29 -16.19
C VAL A 1058 -46.48 49.27 -15.15
N LEU A 1059 -46.73 49.75 -13.93
CA LEU A 1059 -47.47 49.05 -12.88
C LEU A 1059 -48.96 49.01 -13.23
N ASN A 1060 -49.63 47.87 -13.04
CA ASN A 1060 -50.87 47.78 -12.26
C ASN A 1060 -51.39 46.34 -12.09
N SER A 1061 -52.00 46.13 -10.93
CA SER A 1061 -52.58 44.92 -10.38
C SER A 1061 -53.90 44.48 -11.02
N SER A 1062 -54.06 43.16 -11.16
CA SER A 1062 -55.28 42.32 -10.99
C SER A 1062 -55.45 41.25 -12.09
N ALA A 1063 -55.82 40.05 -11.62
CA ALA A 1063 -56.11 38.77 -12.29
C ALA A 1063 -56.36 38.75 -13.81
N GLU A 1064 -55.72 37.82 -14.53
CA GLU A 1064 -56.32 36.59 -15.10
C GLU A 1064 -55.29 35.82 -15.95
N GLU A 1065 -55.50 34.51 -16.07
CA GLU A 1065 -54.72 33.58 -16.89
C GLU A 1065 -54.76 33.98 -18.37
N ASP A 1066 -53.60 34.03 -19.02
CA ASP A 1066 -53.48 33.59 -20.41
C ASP A 1066 -52.04 33.23 -20.76
N THR A 1067 -51.84 31.97 -21.13
CA THR A 1067 -50.60 31.39 -21.59
C THR A 1067 -50.19 31.95 -22.95
N VAL A 1068 -49.06 32.65 -23.02
CA VAL A 1068 -48.38 32.97 -24.29
C VAL A 1068 -46.94 32.46 -24.25
N ASN A 1069 -46.65 31.56 -25.19
CA ASN A 1069 -45.33 30.96 -25.44
C ASN A 1069 -44.26 32.03 -25.73
N TYR A 1070 -43.26 32.14 -24.86
CA TYR A 1070 -41.96 32.72 -25.18
C TYR A 1070 -40.90 31.61 -25.25
N THR A 1071 -40.41 31.32 -26.45
CA THR A 1071 -39.21 30.51 -26.66
C THR A 1071 -37.99 31.38 -26.45
N ALA A 1072 -37.38 31.33 -25.26
CA ALA A 1072 -36.07 31.94 -25.01
C ALA A 1072 -34.94 31.00 -25.46
N VAL A 1073 -33.96 31.53 -26.18
CA VAL A 1073 -32.74 30.82 -26.60
C VAL A 1073 -31.82 30.64 -25.38
N CYS A 1074 -31.25 29.45 -25.22
CA CYS A 1074 -30.37 29.11 -24.10
C CYS A 1074 -29.14 30.05 -24.06
N GLY A 1075 -28.99 30.77 -22.94
CA GLY A 1075 -27.81 31.63 -22.68
C GLY A 1075 -28.10 33.12 -22.39
N THR A 1076 -29.35 33.58 -22.32
CA THR A 1076 -29.69 34.97 -21.94
C THR A 1076 -30.12 35.11 -20.46
N TYR A 1077 -29.84 36.28 -19.88
CA TYR A 1077 -30.02 36.60 -18.45
C TYR A 1077 -31.47 36.47 -17.93
N GLU A 1078 -32.46 36.45 -18.82
CA GLU A 1078 -33.88 36.30 -18.51
C GLU A 1078 -34.23 34.93 -17.91
N GLN A 1079 -33.43 33.89 -18.21
CA GLN A 1079 -33.62 32.55 -17.66
C GLN A 1079 -33.27 32.46 -16.15
N LEU A 1080 -32.49 33.43 -15.65
CA LEU A 1080 -32.02 33.47 -14.27
C LEU A 1080 -32.91 34.33 -13.34
N ALA A 1081 -33.95 34.99 -13.87
CA ALA A 1081 -34.86 35.85 -13.11
C ALA A 1081 -34.15 36.87 -12.21
N TYR A 1082 -33.11 37.54 -12.71
CA TYR A 1082 -32.27 38.47 -11.91
C TYR A 1082 -32.87 39.88 -11.74
N TRP A 1083 -33.93 40.22 -12.50
CA TRP A 1083 -34.55 41.56 -12.50
C TRP A 1083 -35.52 41.92 -11.35
N PRO A 1084 -36.03 41.01 -10.47
CA PRO A 1084 -36.92 41.41 -9.38
C PRO A 1084 -36.20 41.86 -8.10
N ASN A 1085 -34.87 41.89 -8.04
CA ASN A 1085 -34.16 42.56 -6.94
C ASN A 1085 -34.20 44.08 -7.14
N ASN A 1086 -35.39 44.67 -7.00
CA ASN A 1086 -35.53 46.11 -6.86
C ASN A 1086 -34.81 46.55 -5.57
N PHE A 1087 -33.61 47.08 -5.75
CA PHE A 1087 -32.76 47.66 -4.70
C PHE A 1087 -33.42 48.85 -3.95
N ASP A 1088 -34.59 49.31 -4.40
CA ASP A 1088 -35.41 50.34 -3.73
C ASP A 1088 -36.10 49.86 -2.44
N ASP A 1089 -36.36 48.55 -2.29
CA ASP A 1089 -37.03 48.02 -1.08
C ASP A 1089 -36.12 47.98 0.16
N PHE A 1090 -34.81 47.85 -0.03
CA PHE A 1090 -33.85 47.82 1.07
C PHE A 1090 -33.56 49.22 1.62
N ALA A 1091 -33.58 50.25 0.76
CA ALA A 1091 -33.54 51.65 1.19
C ALA A 1091 -34.77 52.00 2.06
N ASN A 1092 -35.96 51.51 1.69
CA ASN A 1092 -37.17 51.63 2.50
C ASN A 1092 -37.11 50.83 3.83
N PHE A 1093 -36.42 49.70 3.87
CA PHE A 1093 -36.21 48.92 5.09
C PHE A 1093 -35.27 49.64 6.07
N ILE A 1094 -34.16 50.21 5.60
CA ILE A 1094 -33.25 51.02 6.43
C ILE A 1094 -33.96 52.30 6.91
N HIS A 1095 -34.76 52.95 6.06
CA HIS A 1095 -35.51 54.15 6.44
C HIS A 1095 -36.65 53.87 7.44
N LYS A 1096 -37.15 52.61 7.52
CA LYS A 1096 -38.07 52.13 8.57
C LYS A 1096 -37.34 51.68 9.85
N TRP A 1097 -36.08 51.26 9.74
CA TRP A 1097 -35.26 50.82 10.87
C TRP A 1097 -34.77 51.99 11.72
N ASP A 1098 -34.61 53.17 11.12
CA ASP A 1098 -34.17 54.40 11.81
C ASP A 1098 -35.34 55.21 12.41
N LYS A 1099 -36.12 54.55 13.28
CA LYS A 1099 -37.19 55.17 14.08
C LYS A 1099 -36.95 55.06 15.59
N SER A 1100 -35.68 55.15 16.01
CA SER A 1100 -35.29 55.15 17.44
C SER A 1100 -34.74 56.48 17.95
N HIS A 1101 -34.96 57.59 17.25
CA HIS A 1101 -34.79 58.94 17.80
C HIS A 1101 -36.13 59.67 17.80
N HIS A 1102 -37.04 59.29 18.71
CA HIS A 1102 -37.92 60.19 19.48
C HIS A 1102 -38.96 59.43 20.35
N CYS A 1103 -38.88 59.66 21.67
CA CYS A 1103 -39.87 59.46 22.75
C CYS A 1103 -40.26 58.04 23.20
N PRO A 1104 -40.80 57.84 24.43
CA PRO A 1104 -40.58 58.55 25.70
C PRO A 1104 -40.22 57.59 26.87
N VAL A 1105 -39.87 58.19 28.01
CA VAL A 1105 -39.65 57.57 29.32
C VAL A 1105 -40.91 56.79 29.76
N THR A 1106 -40.96 55.46 29.58
CA THR A 1106 -41.81 54.55 30.38
C THR A 1106 -41.58 53.04 30.15
N GLU A 1107 -40.85 52.60 29.14
CA GLU A 1107 -40.64 51.15 28.87
C GLU A 1107 -39.21 50.63 29.10
N GLN A 1108 -38.41 51.33 29.90
CA GLN A 1108 -37.12 50.82 30.42
C GLN A 1108 -37.26 50.07 31.76
N GLN A 1109 -38.47 49.83 32.25
CA GLN A 1109 -38.71 49.28 33.60
C GLN A 1109 -39.08 47.79 33.69
N GLU A 1110 -39.20 47.03 32.59
CA GLU A 1110 -39.50 45.58 32.67
C GLU A 1110 -38.40 44.63 32.18
N ALA A 1111 -37.31 45.11 31.57
CA ALA A 1111 -36.21 44.27 31.11
C ALA A 1111 -34.96 44.26 32.02
N ALA A 1112 -34.99 44.98 33.15
CA ALA A 1112 -33.91 45.00 34.15
C ALA A 1112 -34.30 44.16 35.39
N MET A 1113 -34.31 42.83 35.26
CA MET A 1113 -34.37 41.95 36.43
C MET A 1113 -33.21 40.96 36.42
N CYS A 1114 -32.00 41.54 36.49
CA CYS A 1114 -30.73 40.83 36.68
C CYS A 1114 -30.64 40.25 38.12
N PRO A 1115 -29.99 39.10 38.36
CA PRO A 1115 -29.72 38.64 39.73
C PRO A 1115 -28.91 39.69 40.49
N MET A 1116 -29.50 40.20 41.56
CA MET A 1116 -28.97 41.26 42.40
C MET A 1116 -27.62 40.83 43.00
N THR A 1117 -26.53 41.48 42.62
CA THR A 1117 -25.20 41.19 43.15
C THR A 1117 -24.96 42.02 44.42
N VAL A 1118 -24.23 41.49 45.40
CA VAL A 1118 -23.96 42.10 46.73
C VAL A 1118 -23.46 43.56 46.63
N GLN A 1119 -22.79 43.93 45.54
CA GLN A 1119 -22.33 45.30 45.24
C GLN A 1119 -23.45 46.36 45.19
N LEU A 1120 -24.68 45.99 44.84
CA LEU A 1120 -25.81 46.94 44.81
C LEU A 1120 -26.40 47.22 46.21
N MET A 1121 -26.14 46.36 47.21
CA MET A 1121 -26.72 46.49 48.56
C MET A 1121 -26.06 47.60 49.40
N PHE A 1122 -24.84 48.03 49.07
CA PHE A 1122 -24.04 49.00 49.87
C PHE A 1122 -23.60 50.23 49.07
N ARG A 1123 -24.21 50.46 47.90
CA ARG A 1123 -23.73 51.41 46.88
C ARG A 1123 -23.73 52.88 47.33
N GLU A 1124 -24.54 53.27 48.31
CA GLU A 1124 -24.58 54.66 48.79
C GLU A 1124 -23.49 55.00 49.83
N GLN A 1125 -22.75 54.01 50.37
CA GLN A 1125 -21.78 54.21 51.45
C GLN A 1125 -20.31 53.91 51.08
N ILE A 1126 -20.03 53.39 49.88
CA ILE A 1126 -18.67 53.00 49.44
C ILE A 1126 -18.34 53.70 48.11
N LYS A 1127 -17.29 54.53 48.09
CA LYS A 1127 -16.74 55.12 46.85
C LYS A 1127 -15.77 54.12 46.23
N GLU A 1128 -15.96 53.76 44.95
CA GLU A 1128 -15.10 52.80 44.26
C GLU A 1128 -13.66 53.33 44.10
N PRO A 1129 -12.61 52.54 44.43
CA PRO A 1129 -11.26 52.84 44.00
C PRO A 1129 -11.13 52.59 42.50
N THR A 1130 -10.38 53.44 41.80
CA THR A 1130 -10.12 53.28 40.36
C THR A 1130 -9.27 52.04 40.09
N GLU A 1131 -9.31 51.53 38.85
CA GLU A 1131 -8.54 50.36 38.42
C GLU A 1131 -7.03 50.53 38.67
N GLU A 1132 -6.52 51.75 38.55
CA GLU A 1132 -5.15 52.14 38.89
C GLU A 1132 -4.85 52.07 40.40
N GLU A 1133 -5.77 52.50 41.27
CA GLU A 1133 -5.62 52.40 42.73
C GLU A 1133 -5.63 50.94 43.23
N LEU A 1134 -6.43 50.10 42.56
CA LEU A 1134 -6.51 48.66 42.82
C LEU A 1134 -5.22 47.95 42.43
N LEU A 1135 -4.63 48.29 41.27
CA LEU A 1135 -3.35 47.75 40.81
C LEU A 1135 -2.18 48.16 41.71
N VAL A 1136 -2.17 49.40 42.20
CA VAL A 1136 -1.16 49.92 43.15
C VAL A 1136 -1.25 49.19 44.50
N ARG A 1137 -2.45 48.96 45.03
CA ARG A 1137 -2.64 48.21 46.29
C ARG A 1137 -2.31 46.73 46.15
N LEU A 1138 -2.59 46.13 44.99
CA LEU A 1138 -2.24 44.73 44.69
C LEU A 1138 -0.73 44.52 44.58
N HIS A 1139 0.02 45.49 44.02
CA HIS A 1139 1.48 45.45 43.98
C HIS A 1139 2.15 45.63 45.35
N GLN A 1140 1.46 46.28 46.30
CA GLN A 1140 1.98 46.54 47.65
C GLN A 1140 1.66 45.42 48.66
N HIS A 1141 0.99 44.34 48.23
CA HIS A 1141 0.52 43.28 49.13
C HIS A 1141 1.64 42.25 49.42
N PRO A 1142 2.02 41.99 50.68
CA PRO A 1142 3.24 41.25 51.04
C PRO A 1142 3.28 39.75 50.64
N HIS A 1143 2.24 39.23 49.98
CA HIS A 1143 2.09 37.82 49.62
C HIS A 1143 1.65 37.60 48.16
N LEU A 1144 1.61 38.64 47.33
CA LEU A 1144 1.22 38.57 45.92
C LEU A 1144 2.34 39.16 45.05
N HIS A 1145 3.17 38.29 44.46
CA HIS A 1145 4.09 38.69 43.40
C HIS A 1145 3.38 38.53 42.05
N LEU A 1146 2.96 39.64 41.45
CA LEU A 1146 2.47 39.70 40.08
C LEU A 1146 3.66 40.07 39.17
N PRO A 1147 3.92 39.33 38.07
CA PRO A 1147 4.91 39.76 37.07
C PRO A 1147 4.42 41.02 36.34
N HIS A 1148 5.35 41.90 35.97
CA HIS A 1148 5.09 43.17 35.29
C HIS A 1148 4.45 43.02 33.91
#